data_AF-A0A535YKF7-F1
#
_entry.id   AF-A0A535YKF7-F1
#
_cell.length_a   1.000
_cell.length_b   1.000
_cell.length_c   1.000
_cell.angle_alpha   90.00
_cell.angle_beta   90.00
_cell.angle_gamma   90.00
#
_symmetry.space_group_name_H-M   'P 1'
#
loop_
_entity.id
_entity.type
_entity.pdbx_description
1 polymer ?
#
loop_
_entity_poly.entity_id
_entity_poly.type
_entity_poly.pdbx_seq_one_letter_code
_entity_poly.pdbx_strand_id
1 'polypeptide(L)'
;MLAGQLPSYLLDSDRIANADPILDQSSPVGDTGYFTLGAGIGNKAAQTVTARLSGKLTEVDLDVFCSGGAQLSIEVQGVSGGVPDGVMRSRLLVDGPINATGFHPFYFEDPSTVVAGAQFALVLGETTNSGTLTCSIRNGADGDGYGSGAGFWRETSDTAWRALATPVNTYFDWPFKTYVTSSTSADVGINGNGFVSTTSSTYTFSGSVVNFGPDDATGAYVTYIFSGPATIMGWNATQPGRCVVLDGGLRLNCPIAPFVAHGGYTNNVVVQRTGTGLITQHMQVWASEADPNGANNDSFLSASDTSDLIVTSFTAPRVVARGGSATFTYTIQNQGTTTATSAPLWADQVYLSLSPTSVTGAAGGGGFSALRSLGPGEQYTNTFTASVPDVPPGNYYYILYTDAGSQVAESNEGNNLSAPVPVAVATLVVNTISDHAPDGVCDSNDCTLREAIDAANAFAGAADVIGFNIASGSPVIQPTSPLPAITAPVIIDGTTQPGFAGTPKIEIDGTGAGSLTDGLVVQNSASGSLILSLVIRGFTRSAIRLYGDGVGIFGNYIGTDVTGALARPNATASAGGVYYAAIDMQTSGPTGGPSSTVIGGPTAAQRNVISGNAGYGIVTNNESNDNLIEGNYIGVTADGNGALGNAAPSVEVFGADDIIRRNVISGTGQGVGIFVGATAAGQLIQRNHIGTNATGTAALPNNGAGISVRGTNVMIGGTNPADGNVIADNVGNGVLVILEGNRVSILGNAITANTGLGINLRPNSESLNTVTPNDAGDGDTGPNGLQNYPVLTQVTSTATETAISGTLNSLPSLSYRVQFFTNSSCDPSGNGEGEAFLGEASIATDASGNAIFTTTLGVAMPFGRFVTATATDPTGNTS
;
A
#
# COMPACT_ATOMS: atom_id res chain seq x y z
N MET A 1 -26.14 -29.22 -11.12
CA MET A 1 -26.68 -27.92 -10.69
C MET A 1 -25.52 -27.11 -10.15
N LEU A 2 -25.21 -25.99 -10.81
CA LEU A 2 -24.38 -24.81 -10.46
C LEU A 2 -22.95 -25.09 -9.89
N ALA A 3 -21.80 -24.68 -10.44
CA ALA A 3 -21.37 -23.60 -11.36
C ALA A 3 -21.77 -22.18 -10.94
N GLY A 4 -20.82 -21.43 -10.32
CA GLY A 4 -20.84 -19.96 -10.25
C GLY A 4 -20.26 -19.35 -8.97
N GLN A 5 -19.04 -18.79 -9.10
CA GLN A 5 -18.50 -17.56 -8.46
C GLN A 5 -17.06 -17.73 -7.96
N LEU A 6 -16.11 -17.65 -8.89
CA LEU A 6 -14.87 -16.87 -8.80
C LEU A 6 -14.43 -16.61 -10.27
N PRO A 7 -14.23 -15.36 -10.73
CA PRO A 7 -13.75 -15.09 -12.08
C PRO A 7 -12.28 -15.48 -12.26
N SER A 8 -12.02 -16.19 -13.35
CA SER A 8 -10.76 -16.81 -13.76
C SER A 8 -9.79 -15.86 -14.50
N TYR A 9 -9.63 -14.60 -14.07
CA TYR A 9 -8.65 -13.67 -14.65
C TYR A 9 -7.38 -13.47 -13.79
N LEU A 10 -7.22 -14.25 -12.72
CA LEU A 10 -6.03 -14.25 -11.86
C LEU A 10 -4.93 -15.24 -12.30
N LEU A 11 -5.05 -15.85 -13.48
CA LEU A 11 -4.06 -16.78 -14.00
C LEU A 11 -3.78 -16.45 -15.46
N ASP A 12 -2.81 -15.57 -15.70
CA ASP A 12 -1.82 -15.80 -16.75
C ASP A 12 -0.47 -15.20 -16.36
N SER A 13 0.54 -16.02 -16.58
CA SER A 13 1.95 -15.96 -16.18
C SER A 13 2.74 -14.79 -16.77
N ASP A 14 3.26 -13.91 -15.92
CA ASP A 14 4.69 -13.83 -15.55
C ASP A 14 4.96 -12.48 -14.89
N ARG A 15 5.37 -12.54 -13.60
CA ARG A 15 5.64 -11.42 -12.67
C ARG A 15 4.41 -10.74 -12.05
N ILE A 16 4.03 -11.25 -10.87
CA ILE A 16 3.13 -10.54 -9.94
C ILE A 16 3.85 -9.29 -9.44
N ALA A 17 3.43 -8.12 -9.92
CA ALA A 17 3.63 -6.84 -9.24
C ALA A 17 2.22 -6.29 -8.99
N ASN A 18 1.65 -6.53 -7.80
CA ASN A 18 0.52 -5.80 -7.17
C ASN A 18 -0.08 -6.54 -5.95
N ALA A 19 0.77 -6.92 -5.00
CA ALA A 19 0.39 -7.16 -3.60
C ALA A 19 1.60 -6.73 -2.77
N ASP A 20 1.48 -5.71 -1.90
CA ASP A 20 2.58 -5.09 -1.12
C ASP A 20 3.70 -6.07 -0.73
N PRO A 21 4.87 -6.10 -1.42
CA PRO A 21 5.95 -7.01 -1.05
C PRO A 21 7.19 -6.30 -0.51
N ILE A 22 7.16 -4.97 -0.36
CA ILE A 22 8.33 -4.17 -0.01
C ILE A 22 8.24 -3.76 1.47
N LEU A 23 9.19 -4.21 2.30
CA LEU A 23 9.52 -3.43 3.49
C LEU A 23 10.40 -2.27 3.00
N ASP A 24 9.78 -1.10 2.80
CA ASP A 24 10.42 0.10 2.28
C ASP A 24 10.68 1.08 3.42
N GLN A 25 11.95 1.33 3.73
CA GLN A 25 12.39 2.27 4.77
C GLN A 25 13.36 3.31 4.20
N SER A 26 13.14 3.75 2.95
CA SER A 26 14.05 4.70 2.30
C SER A 26 14.03 6.14 2.83
N SER A 27 13.18 6.45 3.81
CA SER A 27 12.92 7.84 4.26
C SER A 27 12.81 7.96 5.79
N PRO A 28 13.84 7.65 6.59
CA PRO A 28 13.75 7.83 8.04
C PRO A 28 13.82 9.32 8.43
N VAL A 29 13.18 9.66 9.55
CA VAL A 29 13.22 11.02 10.12
C VAL A 29 14.55 11.22 10.88
N GLY A 30 15.26 12.32 10.65
CA GLY A 30 16.42 12.72 11.45
C GLY A 30 17.78 12.16 11.00
N ASP A 31 18.08 12.19 9.70
CA ASP A 31 19.38 11.79 9.12
C ASP A 31 20.59 12.43 9.85
N THR A 32 21.57 11.61 10.24
CA THR A 32 22.75 12.07 11.01
C THR A 32 24.11 11.88 10.33
N GLY A 33 24.18 11.22 9.16
CA GLY A 33 25.41 11.08 8.37
C GLY A 33 25.63 9.69 7.75
N TYR A 34 26.88 9.23 7.75
CA TYR A 34 27.28 7.90 7.28
C TYR A 34 28.11 7.18 8.35
N PHE A 35 27.72 5.94 8.66
CA PHE A 35 28.52 5.02 9.45
C PHE A 35 29.54 4.31 8.53
N THR A 36 30.83 4.51 8.81
CA THR A 36 31.90 3.80 8.09
C THR A 36 32.10 2.43 8.73
N LEU A 37 32.01 1.35 7.94
CA LEU A 37 32.15 -0.02 8.46
C LEU A 37 33.55 -0.28 9.05
N GLY A 38 34.54 0.57 8.69
CA GLY A 38 35.85 0.68 9.31
C GLY A 38 36.85 -0.33 8.74
N ALA A 39 38.05 0.15 8.37
CA ALA A 39 39.02 -0.62 7.59
C ALA A 39 39.66 -1.78 8.39
N GLY A 40 39.09 -2.98 8.29
CA GLY A 40 39.64 -4.22 8.82
C GLY A 40 38.73 -5.43 8.51
N ILE A 41 39.32 -6.56 8.10
CA ILE A 41 38.57 -7.79 7.74
C ILE A 41 37.79 -8.30 8.95
N GLY A 42 36.48 -8.04 8.99
CA GLY A 42 35.61 -8.60 10.02
C GLY A 42 34.79 -7.60 10.83
N ASN A 43 34.88 -6.30 10.54
CA ASN A 43 33.90 -5.35 11.08
C ASN A 43 32.57 -5.50 10.35
N LYS A 44 31.48 -5.58 11.12
CA LYS A 44 30.14 -5.79 10.59
C LYS A 44 29.13 -4.82 11.20
N ALA A 45 28.19 -4.37 10.37
CA ALA A 45 26.96 -3.73 10.79
C ALA A 45 25.78 -4.68 10.52
N ALA A 46 24.75 -4.64 11.34
CA ALA A 46 23.58 -5.48 11.16
C ALA A 46 22.30 -4.76 11.52
N GLN A 47 21.19 -5.20 10.92
CA GLN A 47 19.85 -4.82 11.32
C GLN A 47 18.94 -6.03 11.27
N THR A 48 18.19 -6.25 12.34
CA THR A 48 17.19 -7.32 12.40
C THR A 48 15.87 -6.85 11.81
N VAL A 49 15.26 -7.69 11.00
CA VAL A 49 14.06 -7.40 10.22
C VAL A 49 13.02 -8.49 10.48
N THR A 50 11.77 -8.10 10.72
CA THR A 50 10.63 -9.04 10.78
C THR A 50 10.01 -9.14 9.39
N ALA A 51 10.04 -10.33 8.78
CA ALA A 51 9.48 -10.53 7.45
C ALA A 51 7.97 -10.35 7.47
N ARG A 52 7.42 -9.54 6.55
CA ARG A 52 5.96 -9.35 6.40
C ARG A 52 5.31 -10.40 5.50
N LEU A 53 6.10 -11.08 4.68
CA LEU A 53 5.67 -12.13 3.75
C LEU A 53 6.59 -13.35 3.84
N SER A 54 6.04 -14.52 3.51
CA SER A 54 6.82 -15.73 3.30
C SER A 54 7.26 -15.84 1.83
N GLY A 55 8.50 -16.19 1.57
CA GLY A 55 9.02 -16.38 0.21
C GLY A 55 10.54 -16.30 0.15
N LYS A 56 11.08 -16.07 -1.05
CA LYS A 56 12.50 -15.90 -1.32
C LYS A 56 12.88 -14.42 -1.31
N LEU A 57 13.76 -14.00 -0.41
CA LEU A 57 14.33 -12.65 -0.40
C LEU A 57 15.33 -12.53 -1.56
N THR A 58 14.88 -11.94 -2.67
CA THR A 58 15.64 -11.89 -3.94
C THR A 58 16.47 -10.63 -4.10
N GLU A 59 16.06 -9.54 -3.46
CA GLU A 59 16.66 -8.23 -3.65
C GLU A 59 16.59 -7.42 -2.35
N VAL A 60 17.65 -6.65 -2.11
CA VAL A 60 17.71 -5.65 -1.05
C VAL A 60 18.28 -4.37 -1.65
N ASP A 61 17.61 -3.24 -1.44
CA ASP A 61 18.13 -1.94 -1.85
C ASP A 61 18.79 -1.27 -0.66
N LEU A 62 20.05 -0.84 -0.79
CA LEU A 62 20.80 -0.17 0.28
C LEU A 62 21.46 1.11 -0.22
N ASP A 63 21.51 2.16 0.62
CA ASP A 63 22.30 3.37 0.38
C ASP A 63 23.71 3.19 0.96
N VAL A 64 24.58 2.54 0.17
CA VAL A 64 25.96 2.20 0.53
C VAL A 64 26.92 2.88 -0.43
N PHE A 65 27.99 3.44 0.12
CA PHE A 65 29.12 3.98 -0.62
C PHE A 65 30.33 3.08 -0.44
N CYS A 66 31.03 2.69 -1.51
CA CYS A 66 32.27 1.91 -1.42
C CYS A 66 33.34 2.51 -2.33
N SER A 67 34.54 2.72 -1.77
CA SER A 67 35.72 3.16 -2.54
C SER A 67 36.16 2.12 -3.59
N GLY A 68 36.81 2.58 -4.67
CA GLY A 68 37.25 1.72 -5.76
C GLY A 68 38.22 0.62 -5.30
N GLY A 69 37.84 -0.64 -5.49
CA GLY A 69 38.60 -1.82 -5.04
C GLY A 69 38.25 -2.35 -3.65
N ALA A 70 37.36 -1.70 -2.89
CA ALA A 70 36.74 -2.28 -1.70
C ALA A 70 35.75 -3.38 -2.12
N GLN A 71 35.63 -4.46 -1.35
CA GLN A 71 34.56 -5.45 -1.56
C GLN A 71 33.63 -5.49 -0.35
N LEU A 72 32.34 -5.26 -0.61
CA LEU A 72 31.24 -5.34 0.35
C LEU A 72 30.67 -6.75 0.37
N SER A 73 30.46 -7.30 1.55
CA SER A 73 29.61 -8.47 1.76
C SER A 73 28.25 -8.03 2.30
N ILE A 74 27.20 -8.57 1.68
CA ILE A 74 25.81 -8.43 2.12
C ILE A 74 25.33 -9.82 2.48
N GLU A 75 24.99 -10.05 3.74
CA GLU A 75 24.66 -11.36 4.28
C GLU A 75 23.25 -11.36 4.89
N VAL A 76 22.53 -12.46 4.71
CA VAL A 76 21.27 -12.73 5.42
C VAL A 76 21.58 -13.77 6.49
N GLN A 77 21.33 -13.44 7.75
CA GLN A 77 21.58 -14.32 8.89
C GLN A 77 20.31 -14.60 9.71
N GLY A 78 20.36 -15.65 10.54
CA GLY A 78 19.34 -15.90 11.55
C GLY A 78 19.38 -14.89 12.71
N VAL A 79 18.31 -14.87 13.51
CA VAL A 79 18.17 -14.01 14.70
C VAL A 79 17.82 -14.89 15.89
N SER A 80 18.54 -14.71 16.99
CA SER A 80 18.28 -15.37 18.27
C SER A 80 18.36 -14.35 19.40
N GLY A 81 17.31 -14.24 20.21
CA GLY A 81 17.25 -13.27 21.31
C GLY A 81 17.30 -11.80 20.85
N GLY A 82 16.86 -11.52 19.61
CA GLY A 82 16.84 -10.16 19.04
C GLY A 82 18.17 -9.69 18.44
N VAL A 83 19.20 -10.54 18.36
CA VAL A 83 20.49 -10.23 17.72
C VAL A 83 20.86 -11.25 16.64
N PRO A 84 21.72 -10.92 15.66
CA PRO A 84 22.16 -11.88 14.65
C PRO A 84 22.90 -13.07 15.28
N ASP A 85 22.50 -14.29 14.92
CA ASP A 85 23.00 -15.53 15.53
C ASP A 85 24.30 -16.08 14.88
N GLY A 86 24.75 -15.47 13.78
CA GLY A 86 25.93 -15.89 13.03
C GLY A 86 25.68 -17.03 12.03
N VAL A 87 24.46 -17.56 11.95
CA VAL A 87 24.07 -18.61 11.00
C VAL A 87 23.74 -17.96 9.66
N MET A 88 24.69 -18.05 8.74
CA MET A 88 24.61 -17.53 7.36
C MET A 88 23.58 -18.31 6.53
N ARG A 89 22.62 -17.60 5.93
CA ARG A 89 21.59 -18.16 5.05
C ARG A 89 21.85 -17.86 3.57
N SER A 90 22.25 -16.62 3.25
CA SER A 90 22.73 -16.22 1.93
C SER A 90 23.79 -15.13 2.03
N ARG A 91 24.60 -14.97 0.98
CA ARG A 91 25.64 -13.95 0.88
C ARG A 91 25.78 -13.45 -0.54
N LEU A 92 25.93 -12.15 -0.69
CA LEU A 92 26.35 -11.47 -1.90
C LEU A 92 27.69 -10.76 -1.65
N LEU A 93 28.56 -10.77 -2.66
CA LEU A 93 29.80 -10.03 -2.68
C LEU A 93 29.73 -8.97 -3.79
N VAL A 94 30.05 -7.73 -3.46
CA VAL A 94 29.96 -6.59 -4.37
C VAL A 94 31.31 -5.87 -4.39
N ASP A 95 31.91 -5.76 -5.57
CA ASP A 95 33.14 -5.00 -5.76
C ASP A 95 32.81 -3.52 -6.02
N GLY A 96 33.49 -2.63 -5.30
CA GLY A 96 33.43 -1.18 -5.52
C GLY A 96 34.20 -0.75 -6.78
N PRO A 97 33.95 0.45 -7.31
CA PRO A 97 33.32 1.57 -6.60
C PRO A 97 31.79 1.61 -6.66
N ILE A 98 31.17 1.98 -5.55
CA ILE A 98 29.75 2.35 -5.49
C ILE A 98 29.72 3.86 -5.20
N ASN A 99 29.63 4.68 -6.27
CA ASN A 99 29.90 6.12 -6.24
C ASN A 99 28.67 7.03 -6.42
N ALA A 100 27.46 6.47 -6.47
CA ALA A 100 26.23 7.24 -6.67
C ALA A 100 25.49 7.42 -5.34
N THR A 101 24.92 8.61 -5.11
CA THR A 101 24.12 8.92 -3.92
C THR A 101 22.72 8.30 -4.05
N GLY A 102 22.27 7.53 -3.05
CA GLY A 102 20.93 6.93 -3.01
C GLY A 102 20.92 5.40 -3.00
N PHE A 103 19.72 4.82 -3.00
CA PHE A 103 19.51 3.37 -2.94
C PHE A 103 20.02 2.63 -4.17
N HIS A 104 20.82 1.59 -3.95
CA HIS A 104 21.30 0.67 -4.98
C HIS A 104 20.68 -0.71 -4.79
N PRO A 105 20.17 -1.35 -5.86
CA PRO A 105 19.62 -2.69 -5.77
C PRO A 105 20.72 -3.75 -5.73
N PHE A 106 20.57 -4.71 -4.82
CA PHE A 106 21.47 -5.85 -4.66
C PHE A 106 20.70 -7.17 -4.75
N TYR A 107 21.01 -7.96 -5.78
CA TYR A 107 20.32 -9.22 -6.09
C TYR A 107 21.06 -10.43 -5.52
N PHE A 108 20.36 -11.31 -4.82
CA PHE A 108 20.91 -12.57 -4.33
C PHE A 108 20.81 -13.66 -5.41
N GLU A 109 21.95 -14.24 -5.81
CA GLU A 109 21.97 -15.37 -6.73
C GLU A 109 21.31 -16.63 -6.13
N ASP A 110 21.50 -16.85 -4.83
CA ASP A 110 20.85 -17.90 -4.04
C ASP A 110 19.98 -17.27 -2.93
N PRO A 111 18.71 -16.92 -3.22
CA PRO A 111 17.89 -16.18 -2.28
C PRO A 111 17.47 -17.02 -1.07
N SER A 112 17.58 -16.40 0.11
CA SER A 112 17.16 -17.01 1.38
C SER A 112 15.64 -17.07 1.49
N THR A 113 15.12 -18.16 2.03
CA THR A 113 13.69 -18.22 2.38
C THR A 113 13.46 -17.43 3.67
N VAL A 114 12.49 -16.52 3.64
CA VAL A 114 11.95 -15.81 4.79
C VAL A 114 10.50 -16.25 5.01
N VAL A 115 10.04 -16.21 6.25
CA VAL A 115 8.69 -16.63 6.65
C VAL A 115 8.01 -15.43 7.31
N ALA A 116 6.77 -15.12 6.92
CA ALA A 116 6.00 -14.03 7.50
C ALA A 116 5.94 -14.16 9.03
N GLY A 117 6.23 -13.06 9.73
CA GLY A 117 6.32 -13.00 11.19
C GLY A 117 7.66 -13.48 11.79
N ALA A 118 8.54 -14.12 11.02
CA ALA A 118 9.87 -14.52 11.50
C ALA A 118 10.90 -13.39 11.34
N GLN A 119 11.91 -13.37 12.21
CA GLN A 119 13.02 -12.42 12.13
C GLN A 119 14.22 -12.99 11.38
N PHE A 120 14.90 -12.14 10.62
CA PHE A 120 16.21 -12.37 10.02
C PHE A 120 17.08 -11.12 10.19
N ALA A 121 18.39 -11.23 9.98
CA ALA A 121 19.30 -10.08 10.05
C ALA A 121 19.93 -9.81 8.68
N LEU A 122 19.89 -8.56 8.23
CA LEU A 122 20.75 -8.05 7.17
C LEU A 122 22.08 -7.65 7.79
N VAL A 123 23.17 -8.26 7.34
CA VAL A 123 24.51 -8.07 7.90
C VAL A 123 25.46 -7.62 6.80
N LEU A 124 26.08 -6.46 6.98
CA LEU A 124 27.09 -5.91 6.08
C LEU A 124 28.47 -6.04 6.66
N GLY A 125 29.46 -6.30 5.82
CA GLY A 125 30.86 -6.25 6.22
C GLY A 125 31.80 -6.07 5.04
N GLU A 126 32.99 -5.54 5.30
CA GLU A 126 34.06 -5.46 4.29
C GLU A 126 34.90 -6.74 4.28
N THR A 127 35.28 -7.19 3.09
CA THR A 127 36.05 -8.44 2.91
C THR A 127 37.50 -8.20 2.47
N THR A 128 37.87 -6.97 2.10
CA THR A 128 39.23 -6.56 1.66
C THR A 128 40.01 -5.82 2.75
N ASN A 129 41.30 -6.14 2.92
CA ASN A 129 42.12 -5.67 4.06
C ASN A 129 43.20 -4.62 3.72
N SER A 130 42.85 -3.47 3.16
CA SER A 130 43.89 -2.49 2.80
C SER A 130 44.10 -1.36 3.81
N GLY A 131 43.22 -1.20 4.81
CA GLY A 131 43.28 -0.07 5.75
C GLY A 131 42.87 1.29 5.14
N THR A 132 42.78 1.38 3.80
CA THR A 132 42.52 2.61 3.02
C THR A 132 41.30 2.52 2.12
N LEU A 133 40.80 1.32 1.87
CA LEU A 133 39.56 1.05 1.13
C LEU A 133 38.45 0.84 2.16
N THR A 134 37.35 1.58 2.02
CA THR A 134 36.21 1.50 2.94
C THR A 134 34.88 1.52 2.19
N CYS A 135 33.88 0.95 2.84
CA CYS A 135 32.46 1.04 2.58
C CYS A 135 31.77 1.74 3.77
N SER A 136 30.81 2.61 3.45
CA SER A 136 30.05 3.39 4.42
C SER A 136 28.57 3.29 4.10
N ILE A 137 27.74 3.34 5.14
CA ILE A 137 26.28 3.24 5.03
C ILE A 137 25.59 4.41 5.70
N ARG A 138 24.50 4.91 5.11
CA ARG A 138 23.72 5.99 5.70
C ARG A 138 23.07 5.54 7.03
N ASN A 139 23.03 6.40 8.05
CA ASN A 139 22.38 6.13 9.33
C ASN A 139 21.26 7.14 9.67
N GLY A 140 20.13 6.64 10.20
CA GLY A 140 18.94 7.41 10.63
C GLY A 140 18.73 7.45 12.15
N ALA A 141 17.81 8.29 12.63
CA ALA A 141 17.47 8.41 14.06
C ALA A 141 16.47 7.32 14.54
N ASP A 142 16.44 7.05 15.85
CA ASP A 142 15.54 6.10 16.51
C ASP A 142 14.06 6.59 16.50
N GLY A 143 13.11 5.69 16.24
CA GLY A 143 11.69 5.89 16.57
C GLY A 143 10.66 6.04 15.43
N ASP A 144 10.96 5.67 14.20
CA ASP A 144 10.05 5.75 13.03
C ASP A 144 9.24 4.47 12.74
N GLY A 145 8.93 3.68 13.77
CA GLY A 145 7.85 2.67 13.70
C GLY A 145 8.25 1.26 13.28
N TYR A 146 9.40 0.77 13.74
CA TYR A 146 9.80 -0.63 13.51
C TYR A 146 8.89 -1.60 14.26
N GLY A 147 8.25 -2.51 13.53
CA GLY A 147 7.80 -3.78 14.10
C GLY A 147 9.01 -4.62 14.52
N SER A 148 9.56 -4.38 15.72
CA SER A 148 10.50 -5.23 16.48
C SER A 148 11.95 -5.45 15.99
N GLY A 149 12.53 -4.57 15.16
CA GLY A 149 13.94 -4.65 14.72
C GLY A 149 14.90 -3.71 15.49
N ALA A 150 16.19 -4.04 15.58
CA ALA A 150 17.25 -3.19 16.15
C ALA A 150 18.55 -3.22 15.32
N GLY A 151 19.28 -2.09 15.29
CA GLY A 151 20.60 -1.94 14.70
C GLY A 151 21.77 -2.37 15.60
N PHE A 152 22.75 -3.08 15.03
CA PHE A 152 23.92 -3.61 15.72
C PHE A 152 25.22 -3.36 14.96
N TRP A 153 26.34 -3.36 15.69
CA TRP A 153 27.68 -3.42 15.12
C TRP A 153 28.59 -4.37 15.90
N ARG A 154 29.64 -4.84 15.24
CA ARG A 154 30.61 -5.75 15.81
C ARG A 154 31.99 -5.54 15.17
N GLU A 155 33.02 -5.37 15.99
CA GLU A 155 34.41 -5.40 15.52
C GLU A 155 34.91 -6.84 15.36
N THR A 156 35.93 -7.01 14.53
CA THR A 156 36.60 -8.30 14.28
C THR A 156 37.04 -9.01 15.57
N SER A 157 37.50 -8.27 16.59
CA SER A 157 37.96 -8.81 17.88
C SER A 157 36.85 -9.09 18.90
N ASP A 158 35.62 -8.65 18.63
CA ASP A 158 34.49 -8.84 19.54
C ASP A 158 33.82 -10.20 19.33
N THR A 159 33.38 -10.82 20.42
CA THR A 159 32.62 -12.08 20.41
C THR A 159 31.11 -11.87 20.48
N ALA A 160 30.65 -10.66 20.76
CA ALA A 160 29.24 -10.30 20.91
C ALA A 160 28.87 -9.06 20.06
N TRP A 161 27.63 -9.00 19.61
CA TRP A 161 27.06 -7.81 18.96
C TRP A 161 26.82 -6.71 19.99
N ARG A 162 27.11 -5.47 19.60
CA ARG A 162 26.79 -4.28 20.39
C ARG A 162 25.66 -3.54 19.70
N ALA A 163 24.69 -3.04 20.46
CA ALA A 163 23.69 -2.13 19.91
C ALA A 163 24.39 -0.91 19.31
N LEU A 164 23.92 -0.44 18.15
CA LEU A 164 24.42 0.77 17.53
C LEU A 164 23.87 1.98 18.29
N ALA A 165 24.57 2.41 19.35
CA ALA A 165 24.15 3.51 20.22
C ALA A 165 25.29 4.50 20.49
N THR A 166 24.97 5.81 20.58
CA THR A 166 25.93 6.82 21.08
C THR A 166 26.14 6.69 22.59
N PRO A 167 27.20 7.30 23.18
CA PRO A 167 27.42 7.36 24.64
C PRO A 167 26.29 8.03 25.45
N VAL A 168 25.28 8.62 24.78
CA VAL A 168 24.13 9.33 25.37
C VAL A 168 22.78 8.69 25.01
N ASN A 169 22.78 7.39 24.67
CA ASN A 169 21.56 6.55 24.50
C ASN A 169 20.66 6.93 23.31
N THR A 170 21.22 7.40 22.19
CA THR A 170 20.48 7.44 20.90
C THR A 170 20.85 6.20 20.10
N TYR A 171 19.86 5.37 19.76
CA TYR A 171 20.01 4.19 18.89
C TYR A 171 20.02 4.62 17.42
N PHE A 172 20.71 3.87 16.56
CA PHE A 172 20.78 4.12 15.11
C PHE A 172 20.26 2.92 14.33
N ASP A 173 19.40 3.18 13.35
CA ASP A 173 18.97 2.26 12.30
C ASP A 173 19.48 2.75 10.93
N TRP A 174 19.42 1.91 9.89
CA TRP A 174 19.84 2.30 8.54
C TRP A 174 18.73 2.09 7.50
N PRO A 175 18.61 2.98 6.49
CA PRO A 175 17.60 2.87 5.44
C PRO A 175 17.80 1.65 4.52
N PHE A 176 16.73 0.89 4.20
CA PHE A 176 16.75 -0.21 3.23
C PHE A 176 15.39 -0.47 2.55
N LYS A 177 15.40 -1.20 1.41
CA LYS A 177 14.22 -1.89 0.85
C LYS A 177 14.48 -3.37 0.74
N THR A 178 13.46 -4.22 0.92
CA THR A 178 13.56 -5.67 0.64
C THR A 178 12.47 -6.14 -0.30
N TYR A 179 12.78 -7.10 -1.16
CA TYR A 179 11.83 -7.71 -2.08
C TYR A 179 11.81 -9.23 -1.92
N VAL A 180 10.62 -9.76 -1.64
CA VAL A 180 10.39 -11.19 -1.43
C VAL A 180 9.49 -11.73 -2.54
N THR A 181 9.98 -12.69 -3.31
CA THR A 181 9.17 -13.44 -4.30
C THR A 181 8.50 -14.63 -3.62
N SER A 182 7.19 -14.83 -3.79
CA SER A 182 6.46 -15.99 -3.24
C SER A 182 7.08 -17.32 -3.68
N SER A 183 7.36 -18.24 -2.75
CA SER A 183 7.92 -19.57 -3.06
C SER A 183 6.82 -20.55 -3.50
N THR A 184 7.02 -21.23 -4.63
CA THR A 184 6.15 -22.30 -5.15
C THR A 184 6.55 -23.66 -4.56
N SER A 185 5.96 -24.09 -3.43
CA SER A 185 6.11 -25.45 -2.91
C SER A 185 4.81 -25.95 -2.25
N ALA A 186 4.61 -27.27 -2.22
CA ALA A 186 3.54 -27.91 -1.43
C ALA A 186 3.71 -27.61 0.09
N ASP A 187 2.60 -27.48 0.81
CA ASP A 187 2.53 -27.22 2.27
C ASP A 187 1.47 -28.15 2.82
N VAL A 188 1.85 -29.32 3.34
CA VAL A 188 0.88 -30.24 3.92
C VAL A 188 0.69 -29.86 5.37
N GLY A 189 -0.53 -29.94 5.91
CA GLY A 189 -0.74 -29.55 7.30
C GLY A 189 -2.01 -30.11 7.90
N ILE A 190 -2.04 -30.21 9.23
CA ILE A 190 -3.21 -30.65 10.00
C ILE A 190 -4.13 -29.45 10.21
N ASN A 191 -5.34 -29.52 9.66
CA ASN A 191 -6.35 -28.47 9.72
C ASN A 191 -7.49 -28.78 10.72
N GLY A 192 -7.28 -29.77 11.58
CA GLY A 192 -8.21 -30.12 12.65
C GLY A 192 -7.97 -31.51 13.19
N ASN A 193 -8.08 -31.67 14.51
CA ASN A 193 -7.96 -32.95 15.20
C ASN A 193 -8.87 -32.93 16.44
N GLY A 194 -9.76 -33.90 16.58
CA GLY A 194 -10.69 -33.99 17.70
C GLY A 194 -11.13 -35.42 17.99
N PHE A 195 -11.92 -35.62 19.04
CA PHE A 195 -12.54 -36.91 19.33
C PHE A 195 -13.95 -36.77 19.89
N VAL A 196 -14.75 -37.81 19.71
CA VAL A 196 -16.08 -37.96 20.32
C VAL A 196 -16.17 -39.35 20.95
N SER A 197 -16.75 -39.43 22.16
CA SER A 197 -17.13 -40.69 22.78
C SER A 197 -18.40 -41.21 22.13
N THR A 198 -18.35 -42.41 21.54
CA THR A 198 -19.49 -42.99 20.82
C THR A 198 -20.28 -43.99 21.65
N THR A 199 -19.65 -44.57 22.68
CA THR A 199 -20.26 -45.38 23.75
C THR A 199 -19.42 -45.26 25.02
N SER A 200 -19.82 -45.89 26.13
CA SER A 200 -19.01 -45.94 27.36
C SER A 200 -17.63 -46.61 27.21
N SER A 201 -17.31 -47.22 26.07
CA SER A 201 -16.03 -47.94 25.84
C SER A 201 -15.39 -47.72 24.45
N THR A 202 -15.92 -46.82 23.62
CA THR A 202 -15.40 -46.57 22.26
C THR A 202 -15.28 -45.08 21.96
N TYR A 203 -14.18 -44.71 21.32
CA TYR A 203 -13.85 -43.35 20.91
C TYR A 203 -13.70 -43.30 19.39
N THR A 204 -14.14 -42.21 18.77
CA THR A 204 -13.82 -41.90 17.37
C THR A 204 -13.01 -40.63 17.33
N PHE A 205 -11.77 -40.73 16.84
CA PHE A 205 -10.86 -39.62 16.63
C PHE A 205 -10.95 -39.16 15.18
N SER A 206 -11.20 -37.87 14.94
CA SER A 206 -11.34 -37.28 13.62
C SER A 206 -10.18 -36.33 13.35
N GLY A 207 -9.38 -36.61 12.31
CA GLY A 207 -8.26 -35.77 11.91
C GLY A 207 -8.40 -35.32 10.46
N SER A 208 -8.22 -34.03 10.19
CA SER A 208 -8.27 -33.42 8.86
C SER A 208 -6.91 -32.87 8.45
N VAL A 209 -6.52 -33.12 7.20
CA VAL A 209 -5.29 -32.60 6.59
C VAL A 209 -5.61 -31.84 5.31
N VAL A 210 -4.80 -30.83 4.99
CA VAL A 210 -4.92 -29.98 3.80
C VAL A 210 -3.52 -29.78 3.19
N ASN A 211 -3.44 -29.67 1.87
CA ASN A 211 -2.27 -29.09 1.20
C ASN A 211 -2.53 -27.59 0.97
N PHE A 212 -1.99 -26.73 1.83
CA PHE A 212 -2.13 -25.28 1.77
C PHE A 212 -1.30 -24.65 0.63
N GLY A 213 -0.36 -25.40 0.06
CA GLY A 213 0.55 -24.95 -0.99
C GLY A 213 -0.09 -24.93 -2.39
N PRO A 214 0.45 -24.12 -3.31
CA PRO A 214 -0.03 -24.01 -4.68
C PRO A 214 0.36 -25.20 -5.59
N ASP A 215 1.22 -26.12 -5.11
CA ASP A 215 1.70 -27.29 -5.85
C ASP A 215 1.23 -28.63 -5.22
N ASP A 216 1.10 -29.68 -6.03
CA ASP A 216 0.77 -31.04 -5.57
C ASP A 216 1.92 -31.64 -4.73
N ALA A 217 1.61 -32.28 -3.61
CA ALA A 217 2.58 -32.97 -2.77
C ALA A 217 2.78 -34.44 -3.18
N THR A 218 4.02 -34.88 -3.40
CA THR A 218 4.36 -36.26 -3.75
C THR A 218 4.83 -37.06 -2.53
N GLY A 219 4.56 -38.37 -2.55
CA GLY A 219 4.90 -39.27 -1.43
C GLY A 219 4.22 -38.97 -0.09
N ALA A 220 3.21 -38.08 -0.07
CA ALA A 220 2.51 -37.67 1.14
C ALA A 220 1.78 -38.82 1.89
N TYR A 221 1.85 -38.78 3.22
CA TYR A 221 1.17 -39.71 4.14
C TYR A 221 0.76 -39.06 5.47
N VAL A 222 -0.23 -39.65 6.14
CA VAL A 222 -0.73 -39.26 7.47
C VAL A 222 -0.60 -40.43 8.43
N THR A 223 -0.09 -40.18 9.65
CA THR A 223 0.07 -41.18 10.70
C THR A 223 -0.72 -40.80 11.96
N TYR A 224 -1.40 -41.78 12.56
CA TYR A 224 -2.06 -41.67 13.87
C TYR A 224 -1.42 -42.65 14.85
N ILE A 225 -0.97 -42.16 16.01
CA ILE A 225 -0.30 -42.95 17.05
C ILE A 225 -1.08 -42.81 18.35
N PHE A 226 -1.51 -43.93 18.95
CA PHE A 226 -2.25 -43.95 20.21
C PHE A 226 -1.41 -44.51 21.36
N SER A 227 -1.65 -43.99 22.56
CA SER A 227 -1.09 -44.52 23.81
C SER A 227 -2.13 -44.62 24.92
N GLY A 228 -1.88 -45.46 25.92
CA GLY A 228 -2.82 -45.77 27.00
C GLY A 228 -3.67 -47.03 26.73
N PRO A 229 -4.75 -47.26 27.50
CA PRO A 229 -5.54 -48.49 27.42
C PRO A 229 -6.50 -48.46 26.22
N ALA A 230 -5.96 -48.61 25.00
CA ALA A 230 -6.70 -48.48 23.74
C ALA A 230 -6.31 -49.53 22.69
N THR A 231 -7.17 -49.78 21.70
CA THR A 231 -6.88 -50.59 20.50
C THR A 231 -7.67 -50.06 19.30
N ILE A 232 -7.02 -49.85 18.15
CA ILE A 232 -7.68 -49.40 16.91
C ILE A 232 -8.59 -50.52 16.39
N MET A 233 -9.86 -50.19 16.18
CA MET A 233 -10.89 -51.12 15.70
C MET A 233 -11.21 -50.94 14.22
N GLY A 234 -11.02 -49.74 13.67
CA GLY A 234 -11.31 -49.44 12.27
C GLY A 234 -11.18 -47.97 11.94
N TRP A 235 -11.32 -47.63 10.66
CA TRP A 235 -11.27 -46.26 10.15
C TRP A 235 -12.12 -46.12 8.87
N ASN A 236 -12.49 -44.90 8.48
CA ASN A 236 -13.11 -44.66 7.19
C ASN A 236 -12.05 -44.56 6.06
N ALA A 237 -12.32 -45.15 4.90
CA ALA A 237 -11.41 -45.13 3.76
C ALA A 237 -11.88 -44.09 2.73
N THR A 238 -11.71 -42.81 3.05
CA THR A 238 -12.12 -41.68 2.19
C THR A 238 -10.96 -41.06 1.40
N GLN A 239 -9.72 -41.44 1.71
CA GLN A 239 -8.49 -40.92 1.11
C GLN A 239 -7.86 -41.85 0.04
N PRO A 240 -6.92 -41.37 -0.79
CA PRO A 240 -6.28 -42.17 -1.84
C PRO A 240 -5.33 -43.23 -1.27
N GLY A 241 -5.50 -44.49 -1.63
CA GLY A 241 -4.61 -45.58 -1.18
C GLY A 241 -5.14 -46.35 0.03
N ARG A 242 -4.34 -47.31 0.54
CA ARG A 242 -4.77 -48.25 1.58
C ARG A 242 -3.96 -48.05 2.86
N CYS A 243 -4.62 -47.68 3.96
CA CYS A 243 -3.97 -47.58 5.27
C CYS A 243 -3.54 -48.95 5.81
N VAL A 244 -2.51 -48.93 6.65
CA VAL A 244 -1.94 -50.10 7.32
C VAL A 244 -1.88 -49.86 8.82
N VAL A 245 -2.35 -50.84 9.59
CA VAL A 245 -2.23 -50.87 11.06
C VAL A 245 -0.90 -51.52 11.44
N LEU A 246 -0.16 -50.87 12.32
CA LEU A 246 1.15 -51.26 12.82
C LEU A 246 1.13 -51.30 14.35
N ASP A 247 2.26 -51.72 14.93
CA ASP A 247 2.55 -51.66 16.38
C ASP A 247 1.44 -52.26 17.26
N GLY A 248 0.97 -53.46 16.90
CA GLY A 248 0.00 -54.21 17.69
C GLY A 248 -1.40 -53.58 17.78
N GLY A 249 -1.76 -52.66 16.88
CA GLY A 249 -3.07 -52.02 16.86
C GLY A 249 -3.11 -50.61 17.42
N LEU A 250 -1.96 -49.95 17.58
CA LEU A 250 -1.85 -48.60 18.15
C LEU A 250 -1.35 -47.54 17.17
N ARG A 251 -0.88 -47.94 15.98
CA ARG A 251 -0.44 -47.01 14.93
C ARG A 251 -1.17 -47.29 13.63
N LEU A 252 -1.68 -46.23 12.98
CA LEU A 252 -2.30 -46.29 11.65
C LEU A 252 -1.54 -45.35 10.72
N ASN A 253 -1.01 -45.88 9.60
CA ASN A 253 -0.34 -45.08 8.57
C ASN A 253 -1.16 -45.12 7.27
N CYS A 254 -1.40 -43.96 6.66
CA CYS A 254 -2.29 -43.78 5.53
C CYS A 254 -1.61 -42.94 4.43
N PRO A 255 -1.26 -43.51 3.26
CA PRO A 255 -0.78 -42.71 2.14
C PRO A 255 -1.90 -41.80 1.62
N ILE A 256 -1.54 -40.64 1.08
CA ILE A 256 -2.47 -39.69 0.45
C ILE A 256 -1.93 -39.08 -0.86
N ALA A 257 -0.80 -39.59 -1.36
CA ALA A 257 -0.12 -39.09 -2.55
C ALA A 257 -0.73 -39.56 -3.89
N PRO A 258 -0.67 -38.75 -4.97
CA PRO A 258 -0.32 -37.33 -4.96
C PRO A 258 -1.40 -36.51 -4.21
N PHE A 259 -0.97 -35.64 -3.30
CA PHE A 259 -1.88 -34.79 -2.53
C PHE A 259 -2.01 -33.45 -3.22
N VAL A 260 -3.06 -33.33 -4.04
CA VAL A 260 -3.26 -32.19 -4.93
C VAL A 260 -3.24 -30.84 -4.19
N ALA A 261 -2.74 -29.80 -4.85
CA ALA A 261 -2.74 -28.43 -4.35
C ALA A 261 -4.15 -28.02 -3.86
N HIS A 262 -4.22 -27.40 -2.69
CA HIS A 262 -5.47 -27.02 -2.02
C HIS A 262 -6.45 -28.19 -1.74
N GLY A 263 -6.01 -29.44 -1.91
CA GLY A 263 -6.78 -30.63 -1.58
C GLY A 263 -6.89 -30.82 -0.05
N GLY A 264 -7.94 -31.52 0.38
CA GLY A 264 -8.14 -31.85 1.80
C GLY A 264 -8.78 -33.21 2.02
N TYR A 265 -8.41 -33.88 3.11
CA TYR A 265 -8.94 -35.18 3.51
C TYR A 265 -9.22 -35.23 5.02
N THR A 266 -10.28 -35.94 5.41
CA THR A 266 -10.60 -36.21 6.83
C THR A 266 -10.75 -37.70 7.07
N ASN A 267 -10.03 -38.24 8.06
CA ASN A 267 -10.23 -39.60 8.56
C ASN A 267 -10.83 -39.61 9.96
N ASN A 268 -11.70 -40.58 10.18
CA ASN A 268 -12.25 -40.97 11.46
C ASN A 268 -11.66 -42.33 11.85
N VAL A 269 -10.90 -42.38 12.94
CA VAL A 269 -10.29 -43.60 13.49
C VAL A 269 -11.04 -44.01 14.75
N VAL A 270 -11.60 -45.22 14.74
CA VAL A 270 -12.36 -45.78 15.84
C VAL A 270 -11.43 -46.60 16.74
N VAL A 271 -11.44 -46.31 18.03
CA VAL A 271 -10.60 -46.92 19.05
C VAL A 271 -11.47 -47.48 20.18
N GLN A 272 -11.22 -48.73 20.56
CA GLN A 272 -11.84 -49.37 21.73
C GLN A 272 -10.95 -49.19 22.95
N ARG A 273 -11.55 -48.80 24.08
CA ARG A 273 -10.88 -48.72 25.38
C ARG A 273 -10.74 -50.12 25.99
N THR A 274 -9.56 -50.45 26.50
CA THR A 274 -9.21 -51.77 27.05
C THR A 274 -8.99 -51.79 28.56
N GLY A 275 -9.11 -50.63 29.23
CA GLY A 275 -8.89 -50.46 30.67
C GLY A 275 -9.10 -49.01 31.14
N THR A 276 -8.93 -48.76 32.43
CA THR A 276 -9.07 -47.43 33.06
C THR A 276 -7.81 -46.58 32.86
N GLY A 277 -7.95 -45.30 32.53
CA GLY A 277 -6.84 -44.36 32.38
C GLY A 277 -6.95 -43.47 31.15
N LEU A 278 -6.00 -42.53 31.03
CA LEU A 278 -5.92 -41.57 29.92
C LEU A 278 -5.56 -42.27 28.61
N ILE A 279 -6.31 -42.00 27.55
CA ILE A 279 -5.92 -42.35 26.18
C ILE A 279 -5.39 -41.09 25.52
N THR A 280 -4.23 -41.16 24.87
CA THR A 280 -3.69 -40.04 24.08
C THR A 280 -3.51 -40.41 22.61
N GLN A 281 -3.58 -39.42 21.74
CA GLN A 281 -3.37 -39.54 20.29
C GLN A 281 -2.34 -38.50 19.85
N HIS A 282 -1.39 -38.90 18.99
CA HIS A 282 -0.44 -38.06 18.27
C HIS A 282 -0.65 -38.28 16.77
N MET A 283 -1.04 -37.23 16.06
CA MET A 283 -1.27 -37.22 14.62
C MET A 283 -0.13 -36.48 13.91
N GLN A 284 0.34 -37.02 12.79
CA GLN A 284 1.44 -36.47 11.99
C GLN A 284 1.11 -36.50 10.49
N VAL A 285 1.54 -35.50 9.72
CA VAL A 285 1.48 -35.49 8.25
C VAL A 285 2.85 -35.14 7.65
N TRP A 286 3.17 -35.72 6.51
CA TRP A 286 4.46 -35.57 5.84
C TRP A 286 4.31 -35.67 4.31
N ALA A 287 5.18 -34.99 3.56
CA ALA A 287 5.34 -35.11 2.11
C ALA A 287 6.84 -35.09 1.71
N SER A 288 7.14 -35.47 0.47
CA SER A 288 8.52 -35.57 -0.02
C SER A 288 9.14 -34.20 -0.33
N GLU A 289 8.29 -33.22 -0.64
CA GLU A 289 8.66 -31.82 -0.82
C GLU A 289 8.99 -31.16 0.52
N ALA A 290 9.84 -30.13 0.49
CA ALA A 290 10.13 -29.35 1.67
C ALA A 290 8.91 -28.49 2.06
N ASP A 291 8.41 -28.75 3.26
CA ASP A 291 7.24 -28.07 3.80
C ASP A 291 7.61 -26.68 4.37
N PRO A 292 7.04 -25.59 3.85
CA PRO A 292 7.35 -24.24 4.32
C PRO A 292 6.80 -23.93 5.72
N ASN A 293 5.86 -24.73 6.25
CA ASN A 293 5.24 -24.54 7.56
C ASN A 293 5.21 -25.83 8.40
N GLY A 294 6.35 -26.49 8.60
CA GLY A 294 6.41 -27.74 9.36
C GLY A 294 5.88 -27.72 10.80
N ALA A 295 5.51 -26.57 11.36
CA ALA A 295 4.85 -26.47 12.67
C ALA A 295 3.39 -26.96 12.66
N ASN A 296 2.73 -26.98 11.50
CA ASN A 296 1.35 -27.48 11.35
C ASN A 296 1.28 -29.02 11.12
N ASN A 297 2.43 -29.72 11.17
CA ASN A 297 2.54 -31.14 10.81
C ASN A 297 2.29 -32.13 11.95
N ASP A 298 2.14 -31.63 13.19
CA ASP A 298 1.98 -32.45 14.39
C ASP A 298 0.78 -31.98 15.25
N SER A 299 0.03 -32.92 15.85
CA SER A 299 -1.10 -32.62 16.74
C SER A 299 -1.28 -33.68 17.84
N PHE A 300 -1.70 -33.27 19.06
CA PHE A 300 -1.87 -34.15 20.22
C PHE A 300 -3.25 -34.00 20.90
N LEU A 301 -3.85 -35.10 21.40
CA LEU A 301 -5.14 -35.13 22.11
C LEU A 301 -5.16 -36.09 23.32
N SER A 302 -6.08 -35.88 24.28
CA SER A 302 -6.31 -36.78 25.43
C SER A 302 -7.79 -36.80 25.94
N ALA A 303 -8.26 -37.89 26.58
CA ALA A 303 -9.68 -38.08 26.99
C ALA A 303 -9.90 -38.60 28.46
N SER A 304 -10.80 -37.97 29.26
CA SER A 304 -11.07 -38.17 30.73
C SER A 304 -12.58 -38.33 31.14
N ASP A 305 -12.93 -38.55 32.43
CA ASP A 305 -14.27 -38.97 32.98
C ASP A 305 -15.01 -37.96 33.94
N THR A 306 -15.47 -36.76 33.52
CA THR A 306 -16.33 -35.81 34.32
C THR A 306 -17.47 -35.15 33.49
N SER A 307 -18.32 -34.27 34.06
CA SER A 307 -19.32 -33.46 33.31
C SER A 307 -18.64 -32.45 32.40
N ASP A 308 -19.27 -32.03 31.31
CA ASP A 308 -18.64 -31.18 30.31
C ASP A 308 -19.70 -30.33 29.59
N LEU A 309 -19.95 -29.13 30.07
CA LEU A 309 -20.79 -28.11 29.46
C LEU A 309 -20.10 -27.54 28.24
N ILE A 310 -20.79 -27.51 27.12
CA ILE A 310 -20.29 -26.94 25.88
C ILE A 310 -21.37 -26.11 25.22
N VAL A 311 -20.96 -25.00 24.60
CA VAL A 311 -21.84 -24.23 23.74
C VAL A 311 -21.95 -24.94 22.38
N THR A 312 -23.12 -25.52 22.08
CA THR A 312 -23.34 -26.23 20.81
C THR A 312 -23.90 -25.34 19.71
N SER A 313 -24.53 -24.22 20.05
CA SER A 313 -24.87 -23.17 19.09
C SER A 313 -24.88 -21.80 19.73
N PHE A 314 -24.41 -20.80 18.98
CA PHE A 314 -24.51 -19.39 19.35
C PHE A 314 -24.80 -18.57 18.10
N THR A 315 -25.84 -17.74 18.15
CA THR A 315 -26.25 -16.86 17.06
C THR A 315 -26.44 -15.45 17.60
N ALA A 316 -25.80 -14.50 16.93
CA ALA A 316 -25.81 -13.08 17.26
C ALA A 316 -25.80 -12.23 15.97
N PRO A 317 -26.18 -10.94 16.03
CA PRO A 317 -26.04 -10.01 14.91
C PRO A 317 -24.56 -9.81 14.53
N ARG A 318 -24.30 -9.59 13.24
CA ARG A 318 -22.93 -9.37 12.70
C ARG A 318 -22.56 -7.90 12.52
N VAL A 319 -23.52 -7.00 12.71
CA VAL A 319 -23.33 -5.55 12.71
C VAL A 319 -24.24 -4.97 13.78
N VAL A 320 -23.75 -4.01 14.55
CA VAL A 320 -24.54 -3.32 15.56
C VAL A 320 -24.11 -1.86 15.71
N ALA A 321 -25.09 -0.99 15.96
CA ALA A 321 -24.83 0.40 16.29
C ALA A 321 -24.21 0.50 17.70
N ARG A 322 -23.32 1.47 17.87
CA ARG A 322 -22.70 1.79 19.16
C ARG A 322 -23.78 2.11 20.22
N GLY A 323 -23.70 1.49 21.40
CA GLY A 323 -24.70 1.65 22.46
C GLY A 323 -26.11 1.14 22.13
N GLY A 324 -26.27 0.44 20.99
CA GLY A 324 -27.53 -0.14 20.55
C GLY A 324 -27.92 -1.39 21.34
N SER A 325 -28.89 -2.16 20.83
CA SER A 325 -29.33 -3.43 21.41
C SER A 325 -29.12 -4.59 20.45
N ALA A 326 -28.80 -5.76 20.99
CA ALA A 326 -28.58 -6.99 20.24
C ALA A 326 -29.36 -8.16 20.86
N THR A 327 -29.89 -9.05 20.02
CA THR A 327 -30.58 -10.28 20.44
C THR A 327 -29.68 -11.49 20.23
N PHE A 328 -29.50 -12.27 21.29
CA PHE A 328 -28.64 -13.45 21.33
C PHE A 328 -29.48 -14.71 21.48
N THR A 329 -29.15 -15.76 20.74
CA THR A 329 -29.74 -17.10 20.90
C THR A 329 -28.63 -18.13 21.01
N TYR A 330 -28.71 -19.02 21.98
CA TYR A 330 -27.67 -20.02 22.23
C TYR A 330 -28.21 -21.34 22.76
N THR A 331 -27.43 -22.42 22.57
CA THR A 331 -27.70 -23.76 23.09
C THR A 331 -26.47 -24.27 23.85
N ILE A 332 -26.69 -24.79 25.07
CA ILE A 332 -25.67 -25.45 25.90
C ILE A 332 -26.02 -26.93 26.00
N GLN A 333 -25.03 -27.80 25.90
CA GLN A 333 -25.14 -29.25 26.11
C GLN A 333 -24.15 -29.71 27.18
N ASN A 334 -24.51 -30.72 27.97
CA ASN A 334 -23.53 -31.47 28.76
C ASN A 334 -23.04 -32.68 27.95
N GLN A 335 -21.87 -32.62 27.34
CA GLN A 335 -21.25 -33.71 26.58
C GLN A 335 -20.43 -34.68 27.46
N GLY A 336 -20.28 -34.37 28.75
CA GLY A 336 -19.56 -35.19 29.70
C GLY A 336 -20.36 -36.42 30.16
N THR A 337 -19.75 -37.20 31.04
CA THR A 337 -20.30 -38.50 31.46
C THR A 337 -21.06 -38.47 32.78
N THR A 338 -21.07 -37.33 33.49
CA THR A 338 -21.82 -37.11 34.75
C THR A 338 -22.79 -35.93 34.63
N THR A 339 -23.78 -35.83 35.51
CA THR A 339 -24.78 -34.72 35.49
C THR A 339 -24.16 -33.43 36.02
N ALA A 340 -24.29 -32.33 35.27
CA ALA A 340 -23.99 -30.98 35.75
C ALA A 340 -25.15 -30.50 36.65
N THR A 341 -24.89 -30.24 37.91
CA THR A 341 -25.94 -29.92 38.91
C THR A 341 -26.03 -28.43 39.18
N SER A 342 -27.26 -27.91 39.34
CA SER A 342 -27.56 -26.49 39.57
C SER A 342 -27.32 -25.98 41.00
N ALA A 343 -26.43 -26.61 41.76
CA ALA A 343 -26.15 -26.23 43.15
C ALA A 343 -24.63 -26.18 43.34
N PRO A 344 -23.98 -25.01 43.19
CA PRO A 344 -24.57 -23.68 42.94
C PRO A 344 -25.04 -23.44 41.47
N LEU A 345 -25.85 -22.40 41.27
CA LEU A 345 -26.31 -21.96 39.93
C LEU A 345 -25.09 -21.50 39.10
N TRP A 346 -25.02 -21.89 37.83
CA TRP A 346 -24.04 -21.35 36.90
C TRP A 346 -24.58 -20.18 36.07
N ALA A 347 -23.66 -19.36 35.55
CA ALA A 347 -23.98 -18.15 34.79
C ALA A 347 -23.47 -18.24 33.35
N ASP A 348 -24.36 -17.96 32.40
CA ASP A 348 -24.05 -17.81 30.98
C ASP A 348 -23.88 -16.31 30.68
N GLN A 349 -22.72 -15.89 30.17
CA GLN A 349 -22.39 -14.48 29.94
C GLN A 349 -21.96 -14.24 28.49
N VAL A 350 -22.43 -13.14 27.88
CA VAL A 350 -21.95 -12.71 26.55
C VAL A 350 -20.96 -11.56 26.72
N TYR A 351 -19.80 -11.68 26.06
CA TYR A 351 -18.75 -10.68 26.04
C TYR A 351 -18.56 -10.11 24.64
N LEU A 352 -18.20 -8.82 24.59
CA LEU A 352 -17.71 -8.16 23.39
C LEU A 352 -16.19 -8.03 23.48
N SER A 353 -15.47 -8.80 22.66
CA SER A 353 -14.02 -8.94 22.74
C SER A 353 -13.30 -8.48 21.46
N LEU A 354 -12.09 -7.96 21.62
CA LEU A 354 -11.15 -7.72 20.52
C LEU A 354 -10.44 -8.99 20.05
N SER A 355 -10.47 -10.04 20.88
CA SER A 355 -9.89 -11.35 20.58
C SER A 355 -11.00 -12.34 20.23
N PRO A 356 -10.85 -13.15 19.16
CA PRO A 356 -11.80 -14.21 18.83
C PRO A 356 -11.75 -15.40 19.80
N THR A 357 -10.74 -15.49 20.65
CA THR A 357 -10.45 -16.68 21.48
C THR A 357 -10.38 -16.39 22.97
N SER A 358 -10.46 -15.12 23.39
CA SER A 358 -10.30 -14.71 24.78
C SER A 358 -11.31 -13.65 25.18
N VAL A 359 -11.79 -13.74 26.43
CA VAL A 359 -12.66 -12.74 27.06
C VAL A 359 -11.92 -11.89 28.11
N THR A 360 -10.61 -12.08 28.27
CA THR A 360 -9.79 -11.29 29.21
C THR A 360 -9.75 -9.83 28.77
N GLY A 361 -10.28 -8.93 29.62
CA GLY A 361 -10.38 -7.50 29.31
C GLY A 361 -11.55 -7.11 28.38
N ALA A 362 -12.42 -8.06 28.04
CA ALA A 362 -13.61 -7.82 27.22
C ALA A 362 -14.71 -7.06 28.00
N ALA A 363 -15.55 -6.30 27.29
CA ALA A 363 -16.68 -5.61 27.88
C ALA A 363 -17.89 -6.55 27.99
N GLY A 364 -18.58 -6.54 29.14
CA GLY A 364 -19.73 -7.43 29.38
C GLY A 364 -21.01 -6.95 28.68
N GLY A 365 -21.59 -7.78 27.81
CA GLY A 365 -22.80 -7.49 27.02
C GLY A 365 -24.11 -8.00 27.65
N GLY A 366 -24.08 -8.46 28.90
CA GLY A 366 -25.22 -9.04 29.61
C GLY A 366 -25.18 -10.58 29.71
N GLY A 367 -26.00 -11.15 30.59
CA GLY A 367 -26.01 -12.60 30.84
C GLY A 367 -27.24 -13.13 31.55
N PHE A 368 -27.29 -14.45 31.71
CA PHE A 368 -28.41 -15.21 32.25
C PHE A 368 -27.93 -16.25 33.26
N SER A 369 -28.68 -16.49 34.34
CA SER A 369 -28.36 -17.53 35.34
C SER A 369 -29.26 -18.74 35.15
N ALA A 370 -28.66 -19.93 34.97
CA ALA A 370 -29.39 -21.15 34.68
C ALA A 370 -29.95 -21.81 35.96
N LEU A 371 -31.29 -21.90 36.09
CA LEU A 371 -31.99 -22.59 37.19
C LEU A 371 -32.28 -24.08 36.86
N ARG A 372 -31.29 -24.87 36.41
CA ARG A 372 -31.50 -26.27 35.99
C ARG A 372 -30.27 -27.16 36.11
N SER A 373 -30.45 -28.47 36.35
CA SER A 373 -29.42 -29.49 36.13
C SER A 373 -29.44 -29.96 34.67
N LEU A 374 -28.29 -30.40 34.16
CA LEU A 374 -28.15 -30.92 32.80
C LEU A 374 -27.47 -32.30 32.83
N GLY A 375 -28.22 -33.37 32.55
CA GLY A 375 -27.70 -34.74 32.50
C GLY A 375 -26.78 -34.99 31.30
N PRO A 376 -26.04 -36.12 31.27
CA PRO A 376 -25.21 -36.49 30.11
C PRO A 376 -26.01 -36.50 28.80
N GLY A 377 -25.54 -35.73 27.82
CA GLY A 377 -26.16 -35.56 26.50
C GLY A 377 -27.34 -34.60 26.44
N GLU A 378 -27.86 -34.10 27.58
CA GLU A 378 -28.98 -33.15 27.60
C GLU A 378 -28.53 -31.75 27.18
N GLN A 379 -29.46 -30.97 26.61
CA GLN A 379 -29.22 -29.61 26.14
C GLN A 379 -30.38 -28.66 26.46
N TYR A 380 -30.11 -27.35 26.51
CA TYR A 380 -31.14 -26.31 26.55
C TYR A 380 -30.80 -25.15 25.61
N THR A 381 -31.84 -24.48 25.09
CA THR A 381 -31.72 -23.28 24.25
C THR A 381 -32.36 -22.08 24.95
N ASN A 382 -31.73 -20.91 24.84
CA ASN A 382 -32.23 -19.66 25.41
C ASN A 382 -32.08 -18.50 24.41
N THR A 383 -32.96 -17.50 24.52
CA THR A 383 -32.91 -16.26 23.73
C THR A 383 -33.14 -15.06 24.63
N PHE A 384 -32.29 -14.04 24.52
CA PHE A 384 -32.44 -12.78 25.26
C PHE A 384 -31.92 -11.58 24.46
N THR A 385 -32.33 -10.37 24.85
CA THR A 385 -31.85 -9.11 24.27
C THR A 385 -31.13 -8.30 25.33
N ALA A 386 -29.99 -7.70 24.96
CA ALA A 386 -29.20 -6.84 25.85
C ALA A 386 -28.60 -5.65 25.12
N SER A 387 -28.23 -4.61 25.87
CA SER A 387 -27.52 -3.43 25.36
C SER A 387 -26.06 -3.77 25.06
N VAL A 388 -25.57 -3.32 23.90
CA VAL A 388 -24.16 -3.48 23.53
C VAL A 388 -23.32 -2.46 24.28
N PRO A 389 -22.20 -2.86 24.91
CA PRO A 389 -21.31 -1.95 25.62
C PRO A 389 -20.83 -0.81 24.72
N ASP A 390 -20.68 0.37 25.32
CA ASP A 390 -20.16 1.54 24.63
C ASP A 390 -18.65 1.39 24.37
N VAL A 391 -18.29 0.89 23.17
CA VAL A 391 -16.89 0.65 22.74
C VAL A 391 -16.58 1.45 21.46
N PRO A 392 -15.30 1.75 21.19
CA PRO A 392 -14.90 2.39 19.94
C PRO A 392 -15.40 1.63 18.69
N PRO A 393 -15.63 2.31 17.56
CA PRO A 393 -15.88 1.64 16.28
C PRO A 393 -14.75 0.68 15.94
N GLY A 394 -15.10 -0.48 15.39
CA GLY A 394 -14.11 -1.49 15.04
C GLY A 394 -14.68 -2.89 14.89
N ASN A 395 -13.79 -3.83 14.61
CA ASN A 395 -14.12 -5.24 14.51
C ASN A 395 -13.95 -5.91 15.87
N TYR A 396 -15.01 -6.55 16.34
CA TYR A 396 -15.07 -7.27 17.60
C TYR A 396 -15.62 -8.68 17.36
N TYR A 397 -15.67 -9.46 18.44
CA TYR A 397 -16.30 -10.77 18.47
C TYR A 397 -17.27 -10.82 19.65
N TYR A 398 -18.50 -11.27 19.39
CA TYR A 398 -19.36 -11.77 20.45
C TYR A 398 -18.90 -13.17 20.83
N ILE A 399 -18.67 -13.39 22.11
CA ILE A 399 -18.32 -14.69 22.68
C ILE A 399 -19.24 -14.98 23.85
N LEU A 400 -19.96 -16.10 23.79
CA LEU A 400 -20.71 -16.62 24.93
C LEU A 400 -19.79 -17.50 25.77
N TYR A 401 -19.81 -17.30 27.08
CA TYR A 401 -19.12 -18.12 28.07
C TYR A 401 -20.17 -18.76 28.99
N THR A 402 -20.35 -20.09 28.89
CA THR A 402 -21.16 -20.86 29.85
C THR A 402 -20.37 -21.13 31.12
N ASP A 403 -21.06 -21.22 32.26
CA ASP A 403 -20.42 -21.39 33.58
C ASP A 403 -19.25 -20.41 33.84
N ALA A 404 -19.44 -19.14 33.47
CA ALA A 404 -18.37 -18.13 33.48
C ALA A 404 -17.77 -17.84 34.88
N GLY A 405 -18.37 -18.37 35.95
CA GLY A 405 -17.85 -18.29 37.31
C GLY A 405 -17.25 -19.61 37.84
N SER A 406 -17.07 -20.61 36.97
CA SER A 406 -16.56 -21.95 37.30
C SER A 406 -17.30 -22.60 38.48
N GLN A 407 -18.63 -22.56 38.43
CA GLN A 407 -19.50 -23.09 39.47
C GLN A 407 -19.70 -24.61 39.35
N VAL A 408 -19.47 -25.19 38.18
CA VAL A 408 -19.50 -26.63 37.92
C VAL A 408 -18.07 -27.11 37.66
N ALA A 409 -17.70 -28.27 38.21
CA ALA A 409 -16.40 -28.87 37.92
C ALA A 409 -16.48 -29.73 36.65
N GLU A 410 -15.66 -29.44 35.66
CA GLU A 410 -15.78 -29.99 34.31
C GLU A 410 -14.58 -30.84 33.88
N SER A 411 -14.77 -31.74 32.90
CA SER A 411 -13.64 -32.46 32.27
C SER A 411 -12.76 -31.56 31.45
N ASN A 412 -13.33 -30.48 30.92
CA ASN A 412 -12.64 -29.51 30.12
C ASN A 412 -13.19 -28.11 30.33
N GLU A 413 -12.68 -27.42 31.35
CA GLU A 413 -12.97 -25.99 31.59
C GLU A 413 -12.61 -25.08 30.39
N GLY A 414 -11.86 -25.60 29.40
CA GLY A 414 -11.41 -24.86 28.23
C GLY A 414 -12.37 -24.86 27.04
N ASN A 415 -13.49 -25.61 27.07
CA ASN A 415 -14.46 -25.68 25.95
C ASN A 415 -15.80 -24.98 26.24
N ASN A 416 -15.86 -24.18 27.30
CA ASN A 416 -17.04 -23.43 27.73
C ASN A 416 -17.30 -22.14 26.91
N LEU A 417 -16.39 -21.77 26.01
CA LEU A 417 -16.56 -20.64 25.11
C LEU A 417 -17.24 -21.07 23.82
N SER A 418 -18.17 -20.26 23.33
CA SER A 418 -18.73 -20.44 21.99
C SER A 418 -17.70 -20.21 20.91
N ALA A 419 -17.97 -20.72 19.71
CA ALA A 419 -17.36 -20.14 18.51
C ALA A 419 -17.63 -18.62 18.49
N PRO A 420 -16.63 -17.79 18.17
CA PRO A 420 -16.82 -16.35 18.13
C PRO A 420 -17.76 -15.99 16.97
N VAL A 421 -18.67 -15.05 17.21
CA VAL A 421 -19.44 -14.42 16.14
C VAL A 421 -18.81 -13.06 15.84
N PRO A 422 -18.15 -12.88 14.69
CA PRO A 422 -17.61 -11.57 14.31
C PRO A 422 -18.73 -10.54 14.25
N VAL A 423 -18.50 -9.39 14.87
CA VAL A 423 -19.39 -8.25 14.87
C VAL A 423 -18.60 -6.99 14.55
N ALA A 424 -19.04 -6.27 13.53
CA ALA A 424 -18.59 -4.92 13.30
C ALA A 424 -19.43 -3.98 14.18
N VAL A 425 -18.77 -3.27 15.09
CA VAL A 425 -19.36 -2.10 15.74
C VAL A 425 -19.09 -0.94 14.76
N ALA A 426 -20.07 -0.60 13.92
CA ALA A 426 -19.82 0.18 12.71
C ALA A 426 -20.96 1.15 12.28
N THR A 427 -20.51 2.22 11.63
CA THR A 427 -21.11 3.05 10.56
C THR A 427 -22.34 3.92 10.86
N LEU A 428 -22.16 5.23 10.71
CA LEU A 428 -23.22 6.20 10.52
C LEU A 428 -23.75 6.05 9.08
N VAL A 429 -25.02 5.69 8.91
CA VAL A 429 -25.58 5.38 7.59
C VAL A 429 -26.52 6.48 7.15
N VAL A 430 -26.06 7.30 6.20
CA VAL A 430 -26.91 8.28 5.52
C VAL A 430 -27.97 7.53 4.72
N ASN A 431 -29.23 7.71 5.07
CA ASN A 431 -30.35 6.96 4.50
C ASN A 431 -31.40 7.84 3.80
N THR A 432 -31.20 9.16 3.82
CA THR A 432 -32.07 10.16 3.20
C THR A 432 -31.28 11.14 2.33
N ILE A 433 -31.94 11.72 1.34
CA ILE A 433 -31.41 12.85 0.53
C ILE A 433 -31.68 14.21 1.18
N SER A 434 -32.44 14.24 2.27
CA SER A 434 -32.82 15.48 2.96
C SER A 434 -31.62 16.17 3.61
N ASP A 435 -31.69 17.49 3.80
CA ASP A 435 -30.79 18.30 4.62
C ASP A 435 -31.62 19.21 5.53
N HIS A 436 -32.38 18.60 6.45
CA HIS A 436 -33.14 19.37 7.44
C HIS A 436 -32.23 19.90 8.55
N ALA A 437 -32.77 20.77 9.40
CA ALA A 437 -32.06 21.20 10.60
C ALA A 437 -31.71 19.96 11.45
N PRO A 438 -30.48 19.88 12.00
CA PRO A 438 -30.07 18.72 12.78
C PRO A 438 -31.00 18.54 13.99
N ASP A 439 -31.59 17.35 14.14
CA ASP A 439 -32.31 16.99 15.37
C ASP A 439 -31.39 16.32 16.40
N GLY A 440 -30.14 16.04 16.00
CA GLY A 440 -29.10 15.45 16.83
C GLY A 440 -29.08 13.92 16.82
N VAL A 441 -29.87 13.28 15.95
CA VAL A 441 -29.98 11.83 15.85
C VAL A 441 -29.69 11.38 14.41
N CYS A 442 -28.76 10.46 14.24
CA CYS A 442 -28.57 9.70 13.00
C CYS A 442 -28.95 8.25 13.29
N ASP A 443 -30.14 7.83 12.87
CA ASP A 443 -30.66 6.49 13.11
C ASP A 443 -31.24 5.83 11.85
N SER A 444 -31.87 4.67 11.99
CA SER A 444 -32.44 3.92 10.86
C SER A 444 -33.68 4.57 10.22
N ASN A 445 -34.29 5.55 10.89
CA ASN A 445 -35.46 6.27 10.40
C ASN A 445 -35.05 7.52 9.63
N ASP A 446 -34.06 8.24 10.16
CA ASP A 446 -33.56 9.48 9.57
C ASP A 446 -32.08 9.68 9.91
N CYS A 447 -31.27 9.87 8.88
CA CYS A 447 -29.88 10.29 9.02
C CYS A 447 -29.45 11.02 7.76
N THR A 448 -29.34 12.35 7.88
CA THR A 448 -28.79 13.21 6.83
C THR A 448 -27.25 13.14 6.80
N LEU A 449 -26.64 13.54 5.69
CA LEU A 449 -25.17 13.67 5.63
C LEU A 449 -24.64 14.66 6.69
N ARG A 450 -25.39 15.73 6.95
CA ARG A 450 -25.05 16.72 7.98
C ARG A 450 -24.99 16.09 9.37
N GLU A 451 -26.03 15.34 9.75
CA GLU A 451 -26.07 14.66 11.04
C GLU A 451 -25.01 13.57 11.16
N ALA A 452 -24.72 12.85 10.08
CA ALA A 452 -23.62 11.90 10.07
C ALA A 452 -22.25 12.59 10.29
N ILE A 453 -22.01 13.76 9.69
CA ILE A 453 -20.77 14.52 9.94
C ILE A 453 -20.74 15.04 11.37
N ASP A 454 -21.83 15.62 11.89
CA ASP A 454 -21.89 16.12 13.26
C ASP A 454 -21.70 15.00 14.29
N ALA A 455 -22.28 13.82 14.04
CA ALA A 455 -22.08 12.64 14.87
C ALA A 455 -20.63 12.16 14.84
N ALA A 456 -20.01 12.05 13.66
CA ALA A 456 -18.59 11.68 13.54
C ALA A 456 -17.68 12.69 14.26
N ASN A 457 -17.98 14.00 14.14
CA ASN A 457 -17.23 15.07 14.80
C ASN A 457 -17.30 15.02 16.33
N ALA A 458 -18.38 14.47 16.90
CA ALA A 458 -18.55 14.36 18.35
C ALA A 458 -17.67 13.27 18.98
N PHE A 459 -17.04 12.39 18.17
CA PHE A 459 -16.21 11.29 18.65
C PHE A 459 -14.71 11.58 18.43
N ALA A 460 -13.97 11.77 19.52
CA ALA A 460 -12.52 11.87 19.49
C ALA A 460 -11.88 10.47 19.66
N GLY A 461 -11.08 10.00 18.69
CA GLY A 461 -10.08 8.94 18.94
C GLY A 461 -10.01 7.72 18.00
N ALA A 462 -10.78 7.62 16.91
CA ALA A 462 -10.57 6.69 15.79
C ALA A 462 -11.43 7.15 14.59
N ALA A 463 -11.11 6.75 13.36
CA ALA A 463 -11.89 7.16 12.20
C ALA A 463 -13.27 6.47 12.17
N ASP A 464 -14.34 7.25 12.31
CA ASP A 464 -15.71 6.77 12.05
C ASP A 464 -15.91 6.50 10.55
N VAL A 465 -16.87 5.64 10.21
CA VAL A 465 -17.29 5.45 8.81
C VAL A 465 -18.66 6.07 8.61
N ILE A 466 -18.78 6.98 7.65
CA ILE A 466 -20.04 7.47 7.10
C ILE A 466 -20.31 6.70 5.81
N GLY A 467 -21.31 5.81 5.85
CA GLY A 467 -21.81 5.07 4.70
C GLY A 467 -23.15 5.60 4.20
N PHE A 468 -23.64 5.03 3.10
CA PHE A 468 -24.88 5.43 2.43
C PHE A 468 -25.75 4.21 2.16
N ASN A 469 -27.04 4.34 2.46
CA ASN A 469 -28.08 3.38 2.12
C ASN A 469 -29.38 4.13 1.77
N ILE A 470 -29.31 4.98 0.75
CA ILE A 470 -30.44 5.80 0.30
C ILE A 470 -31.29 4.97 -0.68
N ALA A 471 -32.61 4.97 -0.48
CA ALA A 471 -33.55 4.20 -1.31
C ALA A 471 -33.44 4.55 -2.81
N SER A 472 -33.70 3.57 -3.68
CA SER A 472 -33.40 3.63 -5.12
C SER A 472 -33.99 4.85 -5.85
N GLY A 473 -33.10 5.56 -6.55
CA GLY A 473 -33.31 6.82 -7.29
C GLY A 473 -31.95 7.53 -7.28
N SER A 474 -31.62 8.37 -8.27
CA SER A 474 -30.32 9.06 -8.30
C SER A 474 -30.14 9.86 -6.98
N PRO A 475 -29.28 9.43 -6.04
CA PRO A 475 -29.27 9.96 -4.68
C PRO A 475 -28.48 11.27 -4.66
N VAL A 476 -29.20 12.35 -4.99
CA VAL A 476 -28.68 13.72 -4.97
C VAL A 476 -29.02 14.36 -3.62
N ILE A 477 -28.01 14.56 -2.79
CA ILE A 477 -28.07 15.30 -1.53
C ILE A 477 -27.83 16.77 -1.87
N GLN A 478 -28.79 17.64 -1.55
CA GLN A 478 -28.67 19.09 -1.74
C GLN A 478 -28.57 19.80 -0.38
N PRO A 479 -27.35 20.13 0.09
CA PRO A 479 -27.20 20.95 1.28
C PRO A 479 -27.89 22.31 1.10
N THR A 480 -28.66 22.73 2.10
CA THR A 480 -29.39 24.01 2.16
C THR A 480 -28.57 25.14 2.81
N SER A 481 -27.42 24.78 3.38
CA SER A 481 -26.43 25.65 4.01
C SER A 481 -25.05 24.95 3.99
N PRO A 482 -23.93 25.62 4.31
CA PRO A 482 -22.63 24.97 4.39
C PRO A 482 -22.68 23.70 5.25
N LEU A 483 -22.10 22.59 4.76
CA LEU A 483 -21.98 21.36 5.55
C LEU A 483 -21.08 21.63 6.78
N PRO A 484 -21.28 20.91 7.89
CA PRO A 484 -20.38 21.02 9.04
C PRO A 484 -18.95 20.67 8.60
N ALA A 485 -17.97 21.41 9.12
CA ALA A 485 -16.57 21.06 8.89
C ALA A 485 -16.25 19.74 9.60
N ILE A 486 -15.46 18.88 8.98
CA ILE A 486 -15.02 17.61 9.54
C ILE A 486 -13.87 17.92 10.51
N THR A 487 -14.07 17.63 11.80
CA THR A 487 -13.15 17.94 12.90
C THR A 487 -12.59 16.70 13.59
N ALA A 488 -12.99 15.50 13.20
CA ALA A 488 -12.40 14.24 13.63
C ALA A 488 -12.09 13.37 12.39
N PRO A 489 -11.07 12.49 12.44
CA PRO A 489 -10.77 11.60 11.32
C PRO A 489 -12.01 10.79 10.95
N VAL A 490 -12.31 10.65 9.65
CA VAL A 490 -13.51 9.95 9.18
C VAL A 490 -13.27 9.33 7.80
N ILE A 491 -13.94 8.22 7.53
CA ILE A 491 -14.07 7.62 6.20
C ILE A 491 -15.47 7.92 5.68
N ILE A 492 -15.58 8.74 4.64
CA ILE A 492 -16.85 8.97 3.93
C ILE A 492 -16.86 8.06 2.71
N ASP A 493 -17.64 6.98 2.77
CA ASP A 493 -17.59 5.88 1.82
C ASP A 493 -18.84 5.78 0.94
N GLY A 494 -18.79 6.44 -0.22
CA GLY A 494 -19.83 6.36 -1.26
C GLY A 494 -19.99 4.97 -1.90
N THR A 495 -19.03 4.05 -1.73
CA THR A 495 -19.12 2.68 -2.29
C THR A 495 -20.17 1.83 -1.60
N THR A 496 -20.54 2.20 -0.37
CA THR A 496 -21.56 1.51 0.44
C THR A 496 -22.98 1.67 -0.12
N GLN A 497 -23.21 2.67 -0.99
CA GLN A 497 -24.52 2.91 -1.59
C GLN A 497 -25.01 1.71 -2.42
N PRO A 498 -26.23 1.19 -2.16
CA PRO A 498 -26.83 0.14 -2.97
C PRO A 498 -26.75 0.36 -4.48
N GLY A 499 -26.24 -0.67 -5.16
CA GLY A 499 -26.07 -0.71 -6.60
C GLY A 499 -24.89 0.10 -7.13
N PHE A 500 -23.92 0.48 -6.29
CA PHE A 500 -22.59 0.89 -6.72
C PHE A 500 -21.96 -0.21 -7.60
N ALA A 501 -21.34 0.18 -8.71
CA ALA A 501 -20.75 -0.74 -9.68
C ALA A 501 -19.48 -0.15 -10.31
N GLY A 502 -18.60 0.41 -9.48
CA GLY A 502 -17.32 0.99 -9.90
C GLY A 502 -17.37 2.46 -10.32
N THR A 503 -18.56 3.07 -10.41
CA THR A 503 -18.73 4.52 -10.59
C THR A 503 -19.47 5.13 -9.40
N PRO A 504 -19.12 6.35 -8.96
CA PRO A 504 -19.85 7.07 -7.92
C PRO A 504 -21.35 7.10 -8.19
N LYS A 505 -22.16 7.06 -7.13
CA LYS A 505 -23.63 7.19 -7.22
C LYS A 505 -24.19 8.29 -6.35
N ILE A 506 -23.55 8.53 -5.20
CA ILE A 506 -23.93 9.62 -4.29
C ILE A 506 -23.48 10.94 -4.90
N GLU A 507 -24.42 11.85 -5.07
CA GLU A 507 -24.14 13.19 -5.55
C GLU A 507 -24.41 14.22 -4.46
N ILE A 508 -23.39 15.00 -4.11
CA ILE A 508 -23.49 16.15 -3.22
C ILE A 508 -23.54 17.39 -4.10
N ASP A 509 -24.72 18.01 -4.17
CA ASP A 509 -25.02 19.16 -5.02
C ASP A 509 -25.11 20.44 -4.20
N GLY A 510 -24.04 21.23 -4.23
CA GLY A 510 -23.88 22.48 -3.48
C GLY A 510 -24.67 23.68 -4.00
N THR A 511 -25.50 23.54 -5.05
CA THR A 511 -26.26 24.67 -5.61
C THR A 511 -27.25 25.31 -4.62
N GLY A 512 -27.66 24.57 -3.58
CA GLY A 512 -28.49 25.07 -2.47
C GLY A 512 -27.71 25.59 -1.25
N ALA A 513 -26.39 25.42 -1.19
CA ALA A 513 -25.60 25.59 0.03
C ALA A 513 -25.24 27.06 0.35
N GLY A 514 -25.66 28.00 -0.49
CA GLY A 514 -25.40 29.43 -0.35
C GLY A 514 -24.14 29.93 -1.08
N SER A 515 -23.92 31.23 -0.99
CA SER A 515 -22.76 31.90 -1.60
C SER A 515 -21.50 31.70 -0.78
N LEU A 516 -20.34 31.60 -1.46
CA LEU A 516 -19.04 31.49 -0.83
C LEU A 516 -18.90 30.22 0.05
N THR A 517 -19.48 29.12 -0.42
CA THR A 517 -19.57 27.86 0.32
C THR A 517 -18.72 26.78 -0.35
N ASP A 518 -17.95 26.07 0.47
CA ASP A 518 -17.20 24.86 0.10
C ASP A 518 -18.04 23.60 0.32
N GLY A 519 -17.67 22.51 -0.33
CA GLY A 519 -18.31 21.21 -0.13
C GLY A 519 -17.89 20.56 1.18
N LEU A 520 -16.91 19.66 1.12
CA LEU A 520 -16.34 19.02 2.29
C LEU A 520 -15.14 19.81 2.79
N VAL A 521 -15.12 20.15 4.08
CA VAL A 521 -14.00 20.89 4.70
C VAL A 521 -13.37 19.99 5.76
N VAL A 522 -12.15 19.50 5.52
CA VAL A 522 -11.40 18.65 6.46
C VAL A 522 -10.46 19.53 7.28
N GLN A 523 -10.72 19.65 8.58
CA GLN A 523 -9.88 20.43 9.50
C GLN A 523 -8.61 19.66 9.89
N ASN A 524 -7.62 20.36 10.44
CA ASN A 524 -6.37 19.74 10.91
C ASN A 524 -6.60 18.62 11.94
N SER A 525 -7.59 18.77 12.82
CA SER A 525 -7.94 17.70 13.78
C SER A 525 -8.53 16.45 13.14
N ALA A 526 -8.80 16.47 11.84
CA ALA A 526 -9.33 15.36 11.05
C ALA A 526 -8.30 14.77 10.05
N SER A 527 -7.01 14.98 10.29
CA SER A 527 -5.93 14.34 9.52
C SER A 527 -6.13 12.82 9.42
N GLY A 528 -5.79 12.23 8.27
CA GLY A 528 -5.99 10.80 7.98
C GLY A 528 -7.39 10.43 7.47
N SER A 529 -8.28 11.41 7.26
CA SER A 529 -9.63 11.15 6.73
C SER A 529 -9.60 10.59 5.30
N LEU A 530 -10.60 9.79 4.93
CA LEU A 530 -10.77 9.23 3.58
C LEU A 530 -12.10 9.70 2.96
N ILE A 531 -12.06 10.12 1.70
CA ILE A 531 -13.23 10.52 0.91
C ILE A 531 -13.30 9.65 -0.34
N LEU A 532 -14.32 8.79 -0.42
CA LEU A 532 -14.39 7.71 -1.41
C LEU A 532 -15.65 7.78 -2.26
N SER A 533 -15.48 7.70 -3.59
CA SER A 533 -16.55 7.44 -4.56
C SER A 533 -17.79 8.33 -4.48
N LEU A 534 -17.58 9.63 -4.29
CA LEU A 534 -18.63 10.66 -4.31
C LEU A 534 -18.60 11.47 -5.62
N VAL A 535 -19.76 11.96 -6.05
CA VAL A 535 -19.87 13.08 -6.99
C VAL A 535 -20.01 14.36 -6.19
N ILE A 536 -19.10 15.33 -6.33
CA ILE A 536 -19.16 16.61 -5.61
C ILE A 536 -19.21 17.75 -6.62
N ARG A 537 -20.31 18.51 -6.62
CA ARG A 537 -20.60 19.51 -7.65
C ARG A 537 -21.36 20.72 -7.15
N GLY A 538 -21.32 21.80 -7.93
CA GLY A 538 -22.19 22.96 -7.73
C GLY A 538 -21.84 23.88 -6.56
N PHE A 539 -20.72 23.66 -5.87
CA PHE A 539 -20.26 24.56 -4.81
C PHE A 539 -19.68 25.86 -5.38
N THR A 540 -19.95 26.98 -4.70
CA THR A 540 -19.47 28.29 -5.15
C THR A 540 -17.97 28.49 -4.88
N ARG A 541 -17.40 27.76 -3.92
CA ARG A 541 -15.95 27.65 -3.71
C ARG A 541 -15.46 26.22 -4.00
N SER A 542 -14.56 25.68 -3.19
CA SER A 542 -13.90 24.40 -3.45
C SER A 542 -14.83 23.23 -3.17
N ALA A 543 -14.72 22.16 -3.95
CA ALA A 543 -15.50 20.95 -3.71
C ALA A 543 -15.02 20.26 -2.42
N ILE A 544 -13.70 20.20 -2.27
CA ILE A 544 -13.02 19.71 -1.06
C ILE A 544 -11.98 20.76 -0.66
N ARG A 545 -12.05 21.23 0.59
CA ARG A 545 -11.01 22.05 1.20
C ARG A 545 -10.31 21.27 2.32
N LEU A 546 -8.99 21.28 2.29
CA LEU A 546 -8.15 20.55 3.24
C LEU A 546 -7.33 21.50 4.11
N TYR A 547 -7.31 21.22 5.41
CA TYR A 547 -6.40 21.79 6.40
C TYR A 547 -5.65 20.70 7.19
N GLY A 548 -6.05 19.42 7.05
CA GLY A 548 -5.41 18.28 7.72
C GLY A 548 -4.54 17.45 6.80
N ASP A 549 -3.56 16.78 7.42
CA ASP A 549 -2.55 15.94 6.77
C ASP A 549 -3.08 14.55 6.44
N GLY A 550 -2.40 13.82 5.56
CA GLY A 550 -2.64 12.39 5.36
C GLY A 550 -4.04 12.05 4.81
N VAL A 551 -4.73 13.00 4.20
CA VAL A 551 -6.09 12.78 3.69
C VAL A 551 -6.04 11.94 2.41
N GLY A 552 -6.92 10.96 2.28
CA GLY A 552 -7.06 10.14 1.09
C GLY A 552 -8.30 10.51 0.28
N ILE A 553 -8.13 10.84 -1.00
CA ILE A 553 -9.23 11.20 -1.91
C ILE A 553 -9.22 10.23 -3.08
N PHE A 554 -10.19 9.32 -3.14
CA PHE A 554 -10.18 8.20 -4.09
C PHE A 554 -11.52 7.98 -4.81
N GLY A 555 -11.46 7.77 -6.13
CA GLY A 555 -12.62 7.37 -6.94
C GLY A 555 -13.70 8.44 -7.08
N ASN A 556 -13.44 9.70 -6.71
CA ASN A 556 -14.44 10.77 -6.71
C ASN A 556 -14.58 11.45 -8.07
N TYR A 557 -15.78 11.91 -8.39
CA TYR A 557 -16.08 12.72 -9.57
C TYR A 557 -16.36 14.15 -9.12
N ILE A 558 -15.45 15.08 -9.41
CA ILE A 558 -15.45 16.44 -8.87
C ILE A 558 -15.59 17.44 -10.00
N GLY A 559 -16.73 18.14 -10.01
CA GLY A 559 -17.09 19.13 -11.04
C GLY A 559 -17.82 18.55 -12.25
N THR A 560 -18.23 17.27 -12.19
CA THR A 560 -19.01 16.60 -13.24
C THR A 560 -20.36 16.11 -12.73
N ASP A 561 -21.19 15.59 -13.63
CA ASP A 561 -22.31 14.71 -13.27
C ASP A 561 -21.83 13.29 -12.92
N VAL A 562 -22.76 12.43 -12.51
CA VAL A 562 -22.51 11.02 -12.15
C VAL A 562 -21.93 10.18 -13.30
N THR A 563 -22.11 10.60 -14.55
CA THR A 563 -21.52 9.91 -15.71
C THR A 563 -20.07 10.31 -15.96
N GLY A 564 -19.63 11.45 -15.40
CA GLY A 564 -18.31 12.02 -15.65
C GLY A 564 -18.15 12.60 -17.06
N ALA A 565 -19.26 12.83 -17.78
CA ALA A 565 -19.25 13.33 -19.16
C ALA A 565 -19.74 14.78 -19.27
N LEU A 566 -20.46 15.31 -18.27
CA LEU A 566 -21.01 16.66 -18.31
C LEU A 566 -20.48 17.52 -17.17
N ALA A 567 -20.08 18.75 -17.48
CA ALA A 567 -19.61 19.70 -16.47
C ALA A 567 -20.76 20.16 -15.55
N ARG A 568 -20.45 20.22 -14.26
CA ARG A 568 -21.27 20.73 -13.17
C ARG A 568 -20.35 21.47 -12.19
N PRO A 569 -19.90 22.68 -12.56
CA PRO A 569 -18.73 23.30 -11.96
C PRO A 569 -18.88 23.54 -10.46
N ASN A 570 -17.83 23.20 -9.72
CA ASN A 570 -17.50 23.88 -8.47
C ASN A 570 -16.69 25.15 -8.76
N ALA A 571 -16.29 25.89 -7.73
CA ALA A 571 -15.43 27.07 -7.82
C ALA A 571 -16.01 28.19 -8.70
N THR A 572 -17.34 28.37 -8.68
CA THR A 572 -18.04 29.33 -9.55
C THR A 572 -17.97 30.78 -9.07
N ALA A 573 -17.62 31.03 -7.81
CA ALA A 573 -17.42 32.38 -7.31
C ALA A 573 -16.01 32.89 -7.62
N SER A 574 -15.92 34.13 -8.12
CA SER A 574 -14.66 34.88 -8.21
C SER A 574 -14.72 36.07 -7.24
N ALA A 575 -14.12 35.95 -6.07
CA ALA A 575 -14.02 37.07 -5.13
C ALA A 575 -12.65 37.75 -5.31
N GLY A 576 -12.63 39.02 -5.73
CA GLY A 576 -11.40 39.82 -5.80
C GLY A 576 -10.33 39.30 -6.78
N GLY A 577 -10.69 38.47 -7.76
CA GLY A 577 -9.74 37.88 -8.71
C GLY A 577 -9.04 36.61 -8.20
N VAL A 578 -9.43 36.08 -7.04
CA VAL A 578 -8.95 34.79 -6.53
C VAL A 578 -9.82 33.67 -7.09
N TYR A 579 -9.22 32.72 -7.81
CA TYR A 579 -9.88 31.50 -8.26
C TYR A 579 -9.79 30.43 -7.17
N TYR A 580 -10.89 29.70 -6.96
CA TYR A 580 -10.90 28.51 -6.09
C TYR A 580 -10.55 27.26 -6.91
N ALA A 581 -10.26 26.16 -6.22
CA ALA A 581 -9.92 24.88 -6.87
C ALA A 581 -11.00 23.83 -6.63
N ALA A 582 -11.01 22.74 -7.40
CA ALA A 582 -11.84 21.58 -7.09
C ALA A 582 -11.39 20.95 -5.75
N ILE A 583 -10.08 20.73 -5.61
CA ILE A 583 -9.41 20.33 -4.36
C ILE A 583 -8.41 21.41 -3.99
N ASP A 584 -8.59 22.00 -2.79
CA ASP A 584 -7.85 23.16 -2.32
C ASP A 584 -7.22 22.88 -0.95
N MET A 585 -5.90 22.77 -0.90
CA MET A 585 -5.12 22.57 0.31
C MET A 585 -4.71 23.93 0.89
N GLN A 586 -5.19 24.29 2.08
CA GLN A 586 -4.92 25.58 2.70
C GLN A 586 -4.16 25.49 4.01
N THR A 587 -3.33 26.49 4.28
CA THR A 587 -2.60 26.60 5.55
C THR A 587 -3.56 27.05 6.66
N SER A 588 -3.52 26.40 7.82
CA SER A 588 -4.32 26.75 9.00
C SER A 588 -3.47 27.33 10.12
N GLY A 589 -2.99 28.57 9.97
CA GLY A 589 -2.25 29.25 11.04
C GLY A 589 -0.83 28.71 11.25
N PRO A 590 -0.29 28.63 12.49
CA PRO A 590 1.14 28.40 12.74
C PRO A 590 1.60 26.93 12.57
N THR A 591 0.70 26.01 12.21
CA THR A 591 0.95 24.56 12.20
C THR A 591 1.40 24.00 10.84
N GLY A 592 1.68 24.84 9.85
CA GLY A 592 1.97 24.38 8.48
C GLY A 592 0.71 24.14 7.64
N GLY A 593 0.90 23.75 6.39
CA GLY A 593 -0.13 23.35 5.45
C GLY A 593 -0.31 21.83 5.41
N PRO A 594 -1.45 21.34 4.89
CA PRO A 594 -1.74 19.91 4.83
C PRO A 594 -0.71 19.20 3.96
N SER A 595 -0.09 18.16 4.51
CA SER A 595 0.99 17.39 3.90
C SER A 595 0.65 15.90 3.85
N SER A 596 1.40 15.12 3.07
CA SER A 596 1.19 13.67 2.90
C SER A 596 -0.21 13.28 2.41
N THR A 597 -0.92 14.17 1.71
CA THR A 597 -2.24 13.87 1.13
C THR A 597 -2.08 12.98 -0.10
N VAL A 598 -2.96 12.00 -0.25
CA VAL A 598 -3.02 11.13 -1.43
C VAL A 598 -4.28 11.43 -2.23
N ILE A 599 -4.11 11.94 -3.44
CA ILE A 599 -5.18 12.21 -4.39
C ILE A 599 -5.06 11.19 -5.53
N GLY A 600 -5.95 10.21 -5.52
CA GLY A 600 -6.00 9.14 -6.53
C GLY A 600 -5.07 7.97 -6.20
N GLY A 601 -4.86 7.09 -7.16
CA GLY A 601 -4.01 5.92 -6.98
C GLY A 601 -3.82 5.14 -8.28
N PRO A 602 -2.96 4.10 -8.28
CA PRO A 602 -2.59 3.38 -9.50
C PRO A 602 -3.74 2.57 -10.12
N THR A 603 -4.82 2.30 -9.38
CA THR A 603 -5.95 1.49 -9.85
C THR A 603 -7.10 2.34 -10.38
N ALA A 604 -7.90 1.78 -11.29
CA ALA A 604 -9.09 2.46 -11.81
C ALA A 604 -10.12 2.81 -10.73
N ALA A 605 -10.19 2.04 -9.64
CA ALA A 605 -11.11 2.30 -8.53
C ALA A 605 -10.69 3.51 -7.67
N GLN A 606 -9.39 3.83 -7.65
CA GLN A 606 -8.85 4.97 -6.89
C GLN A 606 -8.82 6.26 -7.72
N ARG A 607 -8.90 6.17 -9.05
CA ARG A 607 -8.85 7.32 -9.96
C ARG A 607 -9.97 8.32 -9.69
N ASN A 608 -9.61 9.55 -9.36
CA ASN A 608 -10.56 10.65 -9.39
C ASN A 608 -10.72 11.20 -10.81
N VAL A 609 -11.90 11.77 -11.07
CA VAL A 609 -12.18 12.59 -12.25
C VAL A 609 -12.39 14.02 -11.76
N ILE A 610 -11.47 14.93 -12.07
CA ILE A 610 -11.42 16.30 -11.55
C ILE A 610 -11.51 17.25 -12.75
N SER A 611 -12.74 17.52 -13.17
CA SER A 611 -13.02 18.06 -14.50
C SER A 611 -14.22 19.00 -14.47
N GLY A 612 -14.28 19.93 -15.43
CA GLY A 612 -15.41 20.85 -15.59
C GLY A 612 -15.59 21.87 -14.47
N ASN A 613 -14.57 22.12 -13.64
CA ASN A 613 -14.63 23.12 -12.58
C ASN A 613 -14.38 24.54 -13.13
N ALA A 614 -15.00 25.55 -12.52
CA ALA A 614 -14.89 26.95 -12.96
C ALA A 614 -13.61 27.67 -12.48
N GLY A 615 -12.74 26.95 -11.76
CA GLY A 615 -11.42 27.42 -11.34
C GLY A 615 -10.35 26.36 -11.61
N TYR A 616 -9.42 26.18 -10.66
CA TYR A 616 -8.34 25.20 -10.75
C TYR A 616 -8.85 23.76 -10.55
N GLY A 617 -8.07 22.77 -10.97
CA GLY A 617 -8.31 21.37 -10.58
C GLY A 617 -7.84 21.12 -9.15
N ILE A 618 -6.53 20.99 -8.96
CA ILE A 618 -5.87 20.73 -7.67
C ILE A 618 -4.89 21.87 -7.37
N VAL A 619 -4.90 22.38 -6.13
CA VAL A 619 -3.93 23.36 -5.64
C VAL A 619 -3.29 22.89 -4.33
N THR A 620 -1.96 22.83 -4.27
CA THR A 620 -1.16 22.68 -3.03
C THR A 620 -0.57 24.03 -2.64
N ASN A 621 -0.67 24.45 -1.38
CA ASN A 621 -0.11 25.73 -0.91
C ASN A 621 1.36 25.58 -0.47
N ASN A 622 2.04 26.70 -0.18
CA ASN A 622 3.49 26.77 0.09
C ASN A 622 4.02 25.89 1.25
N GLU A 623 3.13 25.37 2.10
CA GLU A 623 3.46 24.53 3.25
C GLU A 623 2.81 23.14 3.15
N SER A 624 2.24 22.81 1.99
CA SER A 624 1.63 21.52 1.69
C SER A 624 2.64 20.65 0.99
N ASN A 625 3.33 19.80 1.74
CA ASN A 625 4.47 19.02 1.24
C ASN A 625 4.15 17.53 1.14
N ASP A 626 5.01 16.78 0.47
CA ASP A 626 4.99 15.31 0.43
C ASP A 626 3.66 14.73 -0.10
N ASN A 627 2.95 15.46 -0.96
CA ASN A 627 1.67 15.00 -1.47
C ASN A 627 1.83 14.08 -2.69
N LEU A 628 0.97 13.07 -2.79
CA LEU A 628 0.92 12.15 -3.92
C LEU A 628 -0.34 12.41 -4.75
N ILE A 629 -0.16 12.94 -5.96
CA ILE A 629 -1.21 13.11 -6.95
C ILE A 629 -1.01 12.03 -8.02
N GLU A 630 -1.77 10.94 -7.94
CA GLU A 630 -1.55 9.76 -8.78
C GLU A 630 -2.79 9.25 -9.50
N GLY A 631 -2.63 8.89 -10.78
CA GLY A 631 -3.61 8.07 -11.50
C GLY A 631 -4.94 8.77 -11.81
N ASN A 632 -5.02 10.09 -11.66
CA ASN A 632 -6.24 10.89 -11.83
C ASN A 632 -6.48 11.28 -13.29
N TYR A 633 -7.75 11.52 -13.62
CA TYR A 633 -8.17 12.19 -14.86
C TYR A 633 -8.56 13.63 -14.53
N ILE A 634 -7.81 14.58 -15.06
CA ILE A 634 -7.94 16.01 -14.73
C ILE A 634 -8.15 16.79 -16.03
N GLY A 635 -9.32 17.43 -16.14
CA GLY A 635 -9.73 18.17 -17.34
C GLY A 635 -10.20 17.30 -18.52
N VAL A 636 -10.41 15.99 -18.29
CA VAL A 636 -10.96 15.04 -19.27
C VAL A 636 -12.21 14.34 -18.73
N THR A 637 -12.99 13.73 -19.61
CA THR A 637 -14.14 12.89 -19.26
C THR A 637 -13.71 11.64 -18.48
N ALA A 638 -14.62 10.99 -17.76
CA ALA A 638 -14.31 9.80 -16.96
C ALA A 638 -13.75 8.60 -17.75
N ASP A 639 -14.01 8.52 -19.06
CA ASP A 639 -13.41 7.53 -19.96
C ASP A 639 -12.03 7.95 -20.49
N GLY A 640 -11.58 9.17 -20.20
CA GLY A 640 -10.28 9.72 -20.56
C GLY A 640 -10.14 10.14 -22.02
N ASN A 641 -11.24 10.17 -22.79
CA ASN A 641 -11.18 10.38 -24.26
C ASN A 641 -11.64 11.76 -24.73
N GLY A 642 -12.46 12.46 -23.94
CA GLY A 642 -12.99 13.79 -24.27
C GLY A 642 -12.41 14.87 -23.36
N ALA A 643 -12.26 16.08 -23.90
CA ALA A 643 -11.91 17.25 -23.09
C ALA A 643 -13.12 17.69 -22.25
N LEU A 644 -12.89 17.91 -20.96
CA LEU A 644 -13.84 18.48 -20.00
C LEU A 644 -13.06 19.37 -19.03
N GLY A 645 -12.38 20.37 -19.59
CA GLY A 645 -11.38 21.17 -18.90
C GLY A 645 -11.85 21.88 -17.64
N ASN A 646 -10.93 22.04 -16.69
CA ASN A 646 -11.05 23.06 -15.65
C ASN A 646 -10.73 24.44 -16.25
N ALA A 647 -11.30 25.51 -15.70
CA ALA A 647 -11.19 26.85 -16.29
C ALA A 647 -9.83 27.52 -16.03
N ALA A 648 -9.10 27.12 -15.00
CA ALA A 648 -7.74 27.56 -14.67
C ALA A 648 -6.76 26.35 -14.71
N PRO A 649 -5.45 26.49 -14.43
CA PRO A 649 -4.52 25.37 -14.39
C PRO A 649 -5.05 24.12 -13.70
N SER A 650 -4.77 22.96 -14.30
CA SER A 650 -5.32 21.70 -13.82
C SER A 650 -4.66 21.24 -12.51
N VAL A 651 -3.34 21.38 -12.40
CA VAL A 651 -2.59 21.14 -11.16
C VAL A 651 -1.65 22.30 -10.91
N GLU A 652 -1.71 22.88 -9.73
CA GLU A 652 -0.81 23.95 -9.29
C GLU A 652 -0.21 23.57 -7.93
N VAL A 653 1.12 23.59 -7.84
CA VAL A 653 1.85 23.18 -6.64
C VAL A 653 2.77 24.28 -6.17
N PHE A 654 2.68 24.59 -4.87
CA PHE A 654 3.54 25.59 -4.22
C PHE A 654 4.37 25.03 -3.07
N GLY A 655 3.99 23.87 -2.54
CA GLY A 655 4.75 23.15 -1.52
C GLY A 655 5.92 22.36 -2.11
N ALA A 656 6.56 21.57 -1.27
CA ALA A 656 7.77 20.83 -1.58
C ALA A 656 7.54 19.32 -1.63
N ASP A 657 8.42 18.63 -2.37
CA ASP A 657 8.54 17.17 -2.43
C ASP A 657 7.24 16.46 -2.85
N ASP A 658 6.36 17.12 -3.63
CA ASP A 658 5.15 16.47 -4.16
C ASP A 658 5.49 15.56 -5.34
N ILE A 659 4.79 14.42 -5.41
CA ILE A 659 4.87 13.46 -6.50
C ILE A 659 3.60 13.56 -7.34
N ILE A 660 3.75 13.94 -8.60
CA ILE A 660 2.67 13.99 -9.60
C ILE A 660 2.94 12.91 -10.63
N ARG A 661 2.20 11.80 -10.60
CA ARG A 661 2.48 10.67 -11.49
C ARG A 661 1.28 9.95 -12.08
N ARG A 662 1.44 9.40 -13.29
CA ARG A 662 0.42 8.55 -13.95
C ARG A 662 -0.95 9.23 -14.14
N ASN A 663 -1.00 10.57 -14.14
CA ASN A 663 -2.23 11.31 -14.36
C ASN A 663 -2.44 11.59 -15.85
N VAL A 664 -3.69 11.86 -16.23
CA VAL A 664 -4.07 12.45 -17.52
C VAL A 664 -4.48 13.89 -17.25
N ILE A 665 -3.73 14.86 -17.78
CA ILE A 665 -3.86 16.29 -17.47
C ILE A 665 -3.99 17.07 -18.78
N SER A 666 -5.24 17.31 -19.19
CA SER A 666 -5.55 17.72 -20.56
C SER A 666 -6.79 18.60 -20.62
N GLY A 667 -7.01 19.25 -21.76
CA GLY A 667 -8.21 20.04 -22.00
C GLY A 667 -8.36 21.31 -21.15
N THR A 668 -7.31 21.73 -20.42
CA THR A 668 -7.35 22.89 -19.53
C THR A 668 -7.77 24.16 -20.30
N GLY A 669 -8.84 24.82 -19.85
CA GLY A 669 -9.50 25.91 -20.57
C GLY A 669 -8.68 27.19 -20.65
N GLN A 670 -8.11 27.65 -19.53
CA GLN A 670 -7.11 28.73 -19.47
C GLN A 670 -5.93 28.29 -18.60
N GLY A 671 -4.71 28.62 -19.01
CA GLY A 671 -3.50 28.29 -18.26
C GLY A 671 -2.82 27.01 -18.72
N VAL A 672 -2.02 26.43 -17.83
CA VAL A 672 -1.12 25.29 -18.11
C VAL A 672 -1.68 23.98 -17.57
N GLY A 673 -1.15 22.84 -18.01
CA GLY A 673 -1.49 21.55 -17.42
C GLY A 673 -1.03 21.47 -15.96
N ILE A 674 0.28 21.59 -15.74
CA ILE A 674 0.90 21.63 -14.41
C ILE A 674 1.66 22.94 -14.23
N PHE A 675 1.44 23.64 -13.13
CA PHE A 675 2.21 24.81 -12.70
C PHE A 675 2.98 24.53 -11.41
N VAL A 676 4.29 24.71 -11.43
CA VAL A 676 5.16 24.62 -10.25
C VAL A 676 5.53 26.04 -9.83
N GLY A 677 5.01 26.46 -8.69
CA GLY A 677 5.15 27.80 -8.12
C GLY A 677 6.58 28.14 -7.70
N ALA A 678 6.84 29.43 -7.49
CA ALA A 678 8.19 29.94 -7.22
C ALA A 678 8.78 29.48 -5.87
N THR A 679 7.92 29.08 -4.93
CA THR A 679 8.34 28.53 -3.62
C THR A 679 8.49 27.02 -3.61
N ALA A 680 7.99 26.34 -4.65
CA ALA A 680 8.01 24.88 -4.70
C ALA A 680 9.42 24.35 -4.96
N ALA A 681 9.76 23.23 -4.32
CA ALA A 681 11.04 22.58 -4.47
C ALA A 681 10.91 21.06 -4.38
N GLY A 682 11.73 20.29 -5.10
CA GLY A 682 11.78 18.83 -4.93
C GLY A 682 10.67 18.05 -5.65
N GLN A 683 9.88 18.69 -6.52
CA GLN A 683 8.76 18.03 -7.17
C GLN A 683 9.21 16.91 -8.11
N LEU A 684 8.51 15.78 -8.07
CA LEU A 684 8.71 14.64 -8.97
C LEU A 684 7.50 14.47 -9.90
N ILE A 685 7.68 14.76 -11.19
CA ILE A 685 6.62 14.72 -12.20
C ILE A 685 6.91 13.60 -13.18
N GLN A 686 6.19 12.47 -13.10
CA GLN A 686 6.54 11.24 -13.84
C GLN A 686 5.35 10.53 -14.50
N ARG A 687 5.58 9.94 -15.68
CA ARG A 687 4.59 9.07 -16.35
C ARG A 687 3.20 9.69 -16.58
N ASN A 688 3.09 11.00 -16.62
CA ASN A 688 1.81 11.68 -16.89
C ASN A 688 1.58 11.78 -18.40
N HIS A 689 0.31 11.77 -18.81
CA HIS A 689 -0.14 12.15 -20.15
C HIS A 689 -0.68 13.58 -20.10
N ILE A 690 -0.02 14.51 -20.81
CA ILE A 690 -0.30 15.94 -20.72
C ILE A 690 -0.60 16.49 -22.12
N GLY A 691 -1.83 16.99 -22.29
CA GLY A 691 -2.35 17.51 -23.56
C GLY A 691 -2.90 16.43 -24.52
N THR A 692 -2.98 15.18 -24.07
CA THR A 692 -3.51 14.03 -24.83
C THR A 692 -4.62 13.29 -24.06
N ASN A 693 -5.31 12.37 -24.73
CA ASN A 693 -6.21 11.41 -24.08
C ASN A 693 -5.44 10.41 -23.20
N ALA A 694 -6.17 9.59 -22.45
CA ALA A 694 -5.59 8.64 -21.50
C ALA A 694 -4.67 7.57 -22.11
N THR A 695 -4.66 7.40 -23.44
CA THR A 695 -3.77 6.46 -24.14
C THR A 695 -2.60 7.17 -24.83
N GLY A 696 -2.52 8.50 -24.78
CA GLY A 696 -1.51 9.29 -25.47
C GLY A 696 -1.65 9.33 -27.00
N THR A 697 -2.82 8.98 -27.55
CA THR A 697 -3.03 8.80 -29.00
C THR A 697 -3.85 9.89 -29.67
N ALA A 698 -4.61 10.69 -28.91
CA ALA A 698 -5.43 11.76 -29.43
C ALA A 698 -5.19 13.08 -28.69
N ALA A 699 -5.13 14.18 -29.42
CA ALA A 699 -4.92 15.52 -28.89
C ALA A 699 -6.13 15.99 -28.06
N LEU A 700 -5.86 16.39 -26.82
CA LEU A 700 -6.78 17.08 -25.91
C LEU A 700 -6.03 18.29 -25.31
N PRO A 701 -5.73 19.31 -26.15
CA PRO A 701 -4.76 20.36 -25.85
C PRO A 701 -5.06 21.08 -24.53
N ASN A 702 -4.02 21.33 -23.72
CA ASN A 702 -4.07 22.42 -22.75
C ASN A 702 -3.87 23.75 -23.49
N ASN A 703 -4.60 24.80 -23.11
CA ASN A 703 -4.58 26.09 -23.81
C ASN A 703 -3.28 26.91 -23.57
N GLY A 704 -2.39 26.43 -22.70
CA GLY A 704 -1.07 26.99 -22.42
C GLY A 704 0.01 25.92 -22.53
N ALA A 705 1.11 26.06 -21.77
CA ALA A 705 2.15 25.04 -21.72
C ALA A 705 1.65 23.74 -21.06
N GLY A 706 2.26 22.61 -21.41
CA GLY A 706 2.01 21.35 -20.71
C GLY A 706 2.43 21.44 -19.24
N ILE A 707 3.69 21.81 -19.00
CA ILE A 707 4.25 22.05 -17.68
C ILE A 707 4.93 23.43 -17.67
N SER A 708 4.69 24.23 -16.62
CA SER A 708 5.39 25.50 -16.38
C SER A 708 6.04 25.49 -15.01
N VAL A 709 7.33 25.81 -14.94
CA VAL A 709 8.13 25.75 -13.71
C VAL A 709 8.72 27.11 -13.36
N ARG A 710 8.49 27.55 -12.12
CA ARG A 710 9.16 28.68 -11.46
C ARG A 710 9.96 28.28 -10.24
N GLY A 711 9.70 27.09 -9.69
CA GLY A 711 10.37 26.53 -8.53
C GLY A 711 11.74 25.91 -8.84
N THR A 712 12.36 25.32 -7.83
CA THR A 712 13.72 24.76 -7.92
C THR A 712 13.73 23.24 -7.73
N ASN A 713 14.79 22.56 -8.17
CA ASN A 713 15.01 21.14 -7.88
C ASN A 713 13.83 20.25 -8.30
N VAL A 714 13.35 20.44 -9.53
CA VAL A 714 12.19 19.72 -10.09
C VAL A 714 12.68 18.64 -11.04
N MET A 715 12.22 17.40 -10.85
CA MET A 715 12.47 16.29 -11.78
C MET A 715 11.22 16.06 -12.64
N ILE A 716 11.33 16.34 -13.93
CA ILE A 716 10.32 16.02 -14.95
C ILE A 716 10.81 14.79 -15.69
N GLY A 717 10.17 13.64 -15.43
CA GLY A 717 10.57 12.33 -15.91
C GLY A 717 11.57 11.66 -14.95
N GLY A 718 12.63 11.05 -15.48
CA GLY A 718 13.60 10.35 -14.64
C GLY A 718 14.78 9.78 -15.39
N THR A 719 15.74 9.23 -14.63
CA THR A 719 16.93 8.57 -15.19
C THR A 719 16.61 7.21 -15.80
N ASN A 720 15.52 6.57 -15.39
CA ASN A 720 14.95 5.43 -16.09
C ASN A 720 14.01 5.96 -17.19
N PRO A 721 14.20 5.59 -18.47
CA PRO A 721 13.32 6.02 -19.56
C PRO A 721 11.82 5.72 -19.32
N ALA A 722 11.50 4.70 -18.53
CA ALA A 722 10.12 4.36 -18.17
C ALA A 722 9.45 5.36 -17.21
N ASP A 723 10.20 6.33 -16.66
CA ASP A 723 9.66 7.40 -15.80
C ASP A 723 9.17 8.63 -16.60
N GLY A 724 9.49 8.69 -17.90
CA GLY A 724 9.17 9.82 -18.77
C GLY A 724 7.68 10.12 -18.86
N ASN A 725 7.35 11.41 -18.96
CA ASN A 725 6.00 11.87 -19.27
C ASN A 725 5.77 11.87 -20.78
N VAL A 726 4.50 11.80 -21.20
CA VAL A 726 4.05 12.10 -22.57
C VAL A 726 3.45 13.50 -22.56
N ILE A 727 4.13 14.45 -23.19
CA ILE A 727 3.78 15.88 -23.20
C ILE A 727 3.57 16.31 -24.64
N ALA A 728 2.31 16.34 -25.08
CA ALA A 728 2.01 16.55 -26.49
C ALA A 728 0.80 17.41 -26.73
N ASP A 729 0.77 17.99 -27.94
CA ASP A 729 -0.37 18.74 -28.48
C ASP A 729 -0.80 19.97 -27.64
N ASN A 730 0.05 20.48 -26.74
CA ASN A 730 -0.30 21.68 -25.97
C ASN A 730 -0.23 22.93 -26.87
N VAL A 731 -1.09 23.92 -26.61
CA VAL A 731 -1.10 25.17 -27.38
C VAL A 731 0.13 26.05 -27.06
N GLY A 732 0.72 25.88 -25.88
CA GLY A 732 2.00 26.51 -25.50
C GLY A 732 3.20 25.60 -25.74
N ASN A 733 4.26 25.83 -24.95
CA ASN A 733 5.45 24.97 -24.92
C ASN A 733 5.13 23.62 -24.25
N GLY A 734 5.87 22.56 -24.55
CA GLY A 734 5.78 21.30 -23.79
C GLY A 734 6.14 21.53 -22.32
N VAL A 735 7.38 21.96 -22.08
CA VAL A 735 7.90 22.37 -20.78
C VAL A 735 8.43 23.81 -20.87
N LEU A 736 7.93 24.68 -20.01
CA LEU A 736 8.35 26.08 -19.90
C LEU A 736 9.00 26.33 -18.53
N VAL A 737 10.30 26.63 -18.50
CA VAL A 737 11.00 27.06 -17.28
C VAL A 737 11.18 28.57 -17.34
N ILE A 738 10.74 29.28 -16.29
CA ILE A 738 10.68 30.74 -16.26
C ILE A 738 11.14 31.31 -14.92
N LEU A 739 11.48 32.59 -14.93
CA LEU A 739 11.92 33.34 -13.74
C LEU A 739 13.14 32.71 -13.07
N GLU A 740 13.01 32.37 -11.79
CA GLU A 740 14.06 31.82 -10.92
C GLU A 740 14.16 30.28 -11.05
N GLY A 741 13.37 29.65 -11.92
CA GLY A 741 13.29 28.20 -12.01
C GLY A 741 14.64 27.58 -12.39
N ASN A 742 15.25 26.83 -11.49
CA ASN A 742 16.58 26.27 -11.66
C ASN A 742 16.67 24.85 -11.11
N ARG A 743 17.70 24.11 -11.51
CA ARG A 743 17.88 22.69 -11.18
C ARG A 743 16.65 21.87 -11.62
N VAL A 744 16.09 22.22 -12.78
CA VAL A 744 14.95 21.53 -13.39
C VAL A 744 15.48 20.49 -14.36
N SER A 745 15.49 19.24 -13.91
CA SER A 745 15.93 18.08 -14.69
C SER A 745 14.79 17.58 -15.56
N ILE A 746 14.96 17.60 -16.89
CA ILE A 746 13.94 17.20 -17.86
C ILE A 746 14.45 15.96 -18.59
N LEU A 747 14.18 14.78 -18.03
CA LEU A 747 14.84 13.54 -18.42
C LEU A 747 13.86 12.50 -18.95
N GLY A 748 14.17 11.89 -20.10
CA GLY A 748 13.46 10.72 -20.63
C GLY A 748 12.01 10.97 -21.09
N ASN A 749 11.55 12.23 -21.17
CA ASN A 749 10.19 12.55 -21.58
C ASN A 749 9.99 12.39 -23.10
N ALA A 750 8.78 11.98 -23.50
CA ALA A 750 8.30 12.10 -24.87
C ALA A 750 7.58 13.44 -25.03
N ILE A 751 8.14 14.37 -25.81
CA ILE A 751 7.62 15.71 -26.03
C ILE A 751 7.38 15.89 -27.53
N THR A 752 6.13 16.11 -27.95
CA THR A 752 5.76 16.15 -29.39
C THR A 752 4.58 17.04 -29.73
N ALA A 753 4.59 17.65 -30.90
CA ALA A 753 3.50 18.40 -31.49
C ALA A 753 2.94 19.54 -30.61
N ASN A 754 3.75 20.08 -29.69
CA ASN A 754 3.35 21.30 -28.99
C ASN A 754 3.45 22.48 -29.97
N THR A 755 2.56 23.47 -29.84
CA THR A 755 2.56 24.62 -30.78
C THR A 755 3.71 25.60 -30.47
N GLY A 756 4.18 25.63 -29.22
CA GLY A 756 5.41 26.31 -28.82
C GLY A 756 6.66 25.45 -29.02
N LEU A 757 7.72 25.72 -28.27
CA LEU A 757 8.91 24.85 -28.21
C LEU A 757 8.64 23.62 -27.32
N GLY A 758 9.36 22.53 -27.54
CA GLY A 758 9.30 21.35 -26.66
C GLY A 758 9.78 21.67 -25.25
N ILE A 759 10.98 22.26 -25.13
CA ILE A 759 11.54 22.81 -23.89
C ILE A 759 11.88 24.27 -24.14
N ASN A 760 11.53 25.14 -23.20
CA ASN A 760 11.82 26.57 -23.29
C ASN A 760 12.32 27.11 -21.95
N LEU A 761 13.60 27.50 -21.91
CA LEU A 761 14.22 28.20 -20.79
C LEU A 761 14.08 29.70 -21.00
N ARG A 762 12.92 30.27 -20.69
CA ARG A 762 12.58 31.63 -21.12
C ARG A 762 13.04 32.70 -20.12
N PRO A 763 14.01 33.57 -20.46
CA PRO A 763 14.29 34.76 -19.67
C PRO A 763 13.12 35.75 -19.78
N ASN A 764 12.87 36.53 -18.72
CA ASN A 764 11.78 37.53 -18.69
C ASN A 764 11.81 38.56 -19.83
N SER A 765 12.99 38.85 -20.37
CA SER A 765 13.22 39.82 -21.43
C SER A 765 12.82 39.34 -22.82
N GLU A 766 12.53 38.05 -22.99
CA GLU A 766 12.36 37.42 -24.31
C GLU A 766 10.92 37.03 -24.63
N SER A 767 10.63 36.88 -25.93
CA SER A 767 9.34 36.39 -26.44
C SER A 767 9.07 34.95 -26.00
N LEU A 768 7.80 34.53 -26.03
CA LEU A 768 7.34 33.24 -25.52
C LEU A 768 7.91 32.00 -26.24
N ASN A 769 8.49 32.15 -27.44
CA ASN A 769 8.99 31.06 -28.28
C ASN A 769 10.40 31.34 -28.84
N THR A 770 11.22 32.12 -28.13
CA THR A 770 12.62 32.31 -28.51
C THR A 770 13.43 31.10 -28.04
N VAL A 771 14.18 30.48 -28.96
CA VAL A 771 15.15 29.43 -28.59
C VAL A 771 16.28 30.08 -27.82
N THR A 772 16.66 29.50 -26.68
CA THR A 772 17.77 29.96 -25.86
C THR A 772 19.04 30.09 -26.73
N PRO A 773 19.78 31.21 -26.65
CA PRO A 773 21.06 31.33 -27.35
C PRO A 773 22.01 30.19 -26.94
N ASN A 774 22.80 29.69 -27.90
CA ASN A 774 23.86 28.72 -27.62
C ASN A 774 25.22 29.44 -27.66
N ASP A 775 25.61 30.05 -26.55
CA ASP A 775 26.71 31.02 -26.48
C ASP A 775 28.03 30.43 -25.97
N ALA A 776 29.08 31.23 -25.79
CA ALA A 776 30.41 30.72 -25.46
C ALA A 776 30.68 30.72 -23.94
N GLY A 777 30.84 29.53 -23.37
CA GLY A 777 31.24 29.30 -21.98
C GLY A 777 30.09 29.23 -20.99
N ASP A 778 28.84 29.35 -21.45
CA ASP A 778 27.58 29.19 -20.70
C ASP A 778 27.61 29.88 -19.32
N GLY A 779 27.96 31.17 -19.35
CA GLY A 779 28.07 32.02 -18.17
C GLY A 779 26.76 32.75 -17.83
N ASP A 780 25.65 32.29 -18.40
CA ASP A 780 24.36 32.94 -18.33
C ASP A 780 23.68 32.80 -16.97
N THR A 781 22.65 33.62 -16.77
CA THR A 781 21.80 33.61 -15.57
C THR A 781 20.34 33.59 -15.99
N GLY A 782 19.51 32.86 -15.25
CA GLY A 782 18.09 32.72 -15.53
C GLY A 782 17.62 31.28 -15.37
N PRO A 783 16.48 30.93 -15.99
CA PRO A 783 15.92 29.59 -15.93
C PRO A 783 16.94 28.51 -16.32
N ASN A 784 17.21 27.55 -15.43
CA ASN A 784 18.25 26.54 -15.60
C ASN A 784 19.63 27.09 -16.03
N GLY A 785 19.97 28.32 -15.64
CA GLY A 785 21.20 28.97 -16.07
C GLY A 785 21.26 29.26 -17.57
N LEU A 786 20.14 29.11 -18.29
CA LEU A 786 20.07 29.12 -19.76
C LEU A 786 20.97 28.08 -20.44
N GLN A 787 21.17 26.94 -19.77
CA GLN A 787 22.03 25.84 -20.20
C GLN A 787 22.09 25.66 -21.72
N ASN A 788 23.29 25.67 -22.27
CA ASN A 788 23.53 25.41 -23.68
C ASN A 788 23.15 23.97 -24.07
N TYR A 789 22.54 23.82 -25.25
CA TYR A 789 22.18 22.51 -25.83
C TYR A 789 23.28 21.93 -26.74
N PRO A 790 23.33 20.59 -26.92
CA PRO A 790 24.23 19.95 -27.88
C PRO A 790 23.93 20.34 -29.34
N VAL A 791 24.97 20.52 -30.14
CA VAL A 791 24.85 20.69 -31.60
C VAL A 791 25.27 19.40 -32.29
N LEU A 792 24.30 18.69 -32.86
CA LEU A 792 24.54 17.43 -33.56
C LEU A 792 25.01 17.68 -34.99
N THR A 793 26.09 17.01 -35.40
CA THR A 793 26.71 17.20 -36.73
C THR A 793 26.53 16.00 -37.64
N GLN A 794 26.41 14.79 -37.08
CA GLN A 794 26.23 13.57 -37.86
C GLN A 794 25.47 12.51 -37.06
N VAL A 795 24.56 11.82 -37.74
CA VAL A 795 23.89 10.61 -37.26
C VAL A 795 24.06 9.53 -38.33
N THR A 796 24.56 8.37 -37.93
CA THR A 796 24.64 7.17 -38.79
C THR A 796 24.05 6.00 -38.05
N SER A 797 23.18 5.24 -38.70
CA SER A 797 22.53 4.07 -38.09
C SER A 797 22.77 2.82 -38.93
N THR A 798 22.96 1.70 -38.24
CA THR A 798 23.10 0.35 -38.78
C THR A 798 21.89 -0.50 -38.35
N ALA A 799 21.94 -1.81 -38.59
CA ALA A 799 20.87 -2.71 -38.18
C ALA A 799 20.79 -2.93 -36.65
N THR A 800 21.80 -2.54 -35.88
CA THR A 800 21.87 -2.78 -34.43
C THR A 800 22.29 -1.56 -33.62
N GLU A 801 22.95 -0.58 -34.23
CA GLU A 801 23.58 0.53 -33.51
C GLU A 801 23.38 1.86 -34.24
N THR A 802 23.33 2.95 -33.47
CA THR A 802 23.26 4.32 -33.97
C THR A 802 24.40 5.14 -33.39
N ALA A 803 25.30 5.61 -34.26
CA ALA A 803 26.40 6.50 -33.91
C ALA A 803 26.01 7.97 -34.14
N ILE A 804 26.22 8.80 -33.13
CA ILE A 804 25.84 10.22 -33.09
C ILE A 804 27.07 11.04 -32.73
N SER A 805 27.39 12.03 -33.56
CA SER A 805 28.50 12.95 -33.36
C SER A 805 27.99 14.37 -33.20
N GLY A 806 28.67 15.16 -32.38
CA GLY A 806 28.29 16.54 -32.11
C GLY A 806 29.30 17.29 -31.26
N THR A 807 28.92 18.50 -30.89
CA THR A 807 29.67 19.37 -29.98
C THR A 807 28.79 19.87 -28.85
N LEU A 808 29.39 20.15 -27.71
CA LEU A 808 28.78 20.88 -26.60
C LEU A 808 29.74 21.98 -26.16
N ASN A 809 29.23 23.20 -25.96
CA ASN A 809 29.96 24.28 -25.32
C ASN A 809 29.18 24.68 -24.08
N SER A 810 29.77 24.52 -22.90
CA SER A 810 29.12 24.78 -21.62
C SER A 810 30.15 25.15 -20.55
N LEU A 811 29.76 25.21 -19.27
CA LEU A 811 30.70 25.44 -18.17
C LEU A 811 31.90 24.47 -18.21
N PRO A 812 33.14 24.95 -17.99
CA PRO A 812 34.37 24.15 -18.11
C PRO A 812 34.50 22.99 -17.13
N SER A 813 35.14 21.90 -17.58
CA SER A 813 35.55 20.76 -16.75
C SER A 813 34.41 20.09 -15.98
N LEU A 814 33.21 20.08 -16.55
CA LEU A 814 32.04 19.38 -16.02
C LEU A 814 31.63 18.23 -16.93
N SER A 815 30.92 17.26 -16.38
CA SER A 815 30.36 16.13 -17.12
C SER A 815 28.85 16.30 -17.25
N TYR A 816 28.35 16.31 -18.48
CA TYR A 816 26.94 16.51 -18.79
C TYR A 816 26.31 15.19 -19.18
N ARG A 817 25.08 14.96 -18.69
CA ARG A 817 24.21 13.90 -19.23
C ARG A 817 23.62 14.43 -20.53
N VAL A 818 23.98 13.83 -21.66
CA VAL A 818 23.39 14.16 -22.96
C VAL A 818 22.40 13.05 -23.34
N GLN A 819 21.12 13.41 -23.46
CA GLN A 819 20.07 12.47 -23.88
C GLN A 819 19.71 12.70 -25.34
N PHE A 820 19.50 11.63 -26.09
CA PHE A 820 19.17 11.64 -27.51
C PHE A 820 17.75 11.12 -27.73
N PHE A 821 17.03 11.78 -28.62
CA PHE A 821 15.64 11.45 -28.93
C PHE A 821 15.46 11.32 -30.44
N THR A 822 14.64 10.37 -30.87
CA THR A 822 14.27 10.18 -32.27
C THR A 822 12.93 10.84 -32.58
N ASN A 823 12.81 11.45 -33.75
CA ASN A 823 11.62 12.14 -34.23
C ASN A 823 11.20 11.68 -35.62
N SER A 824 9.90 11.62 -35.87
CA SER A 824 9.30 11.35 -37.18
C SER A 824 9.44 12.52 -38.16
N SER A 825 9.51 13.75 -37.65
CA SER A 825 9.64 14.98 -38.45
C SER A 825 10.55 16.00 -37.77
N CYS A 826 11.13 16.91 -38.55
CA CYS A 826 11.75 18.11 -38.01
C CYS A 826 10.69 19.06 -37.45
N ASP A 827 10.99 19.66 -36.31
CA ASP A 827 10.17 20.75 -35.78
C ASP A 827 10.34 22.04 -36.61
N PRO A 828 9.27 22.83 -36.81
CA PRO A 828 9.34 24.10 -37.55
C PRO A 828 10.31 25.14 -36.98
N SER A 829 10.63 25.09 -35.67
CA SER A 829 11.62 25.98 -35.04
C SER A 829 13.06 25.68 -35.44
N GLY A 830 13.31 24.52 -36.06
CA GLY A 830 14.66 24.01 -36.33
C GLY A 830 15.38 23.45 -35.10
N ASN A 831 14.79 23.56 -33.91
CA ASN A 831 15.29 23.03 -32.65
C ASN A 831 14.23 22.06 -32.12
N GLY A 832 14.34 20.80 -32.56
CA GLY A 832 13.23 19.85 -32.46
C GLY A 832 12.91 19.36 -31.06
N GLU A 833 11.69 18.86 -30.91
CA GLU A 833 11.24 18.17 -29.70
C GLU A 833 11.79 16.72 -29.65
N GLY A 834 11.29 15.89 -28.73
CA GLY A 834 11.80 14.52 -28.53
C GLY A 834 10.68 13.50 -28.47
N GLU A 835 10.34 12.86 -29.59
CA GLU A 835 9.22 11.91 -29.68
C GLU A 835 9.46 10.59 -28.94
N ALA A 836 10.68 10.04 -29.02
CA ALA A 836 11.01 8.83 -28.27
C ALA A 836 12.48 8.84 -27.83
N PHE A 837 12.71 8.40 -26.59
CA PHE A 837 14.05 8.26 -26.03
C PHE A 837 14.85 7.21 -26.80
N LEU A 838 16.05 7.58 -27.25
CA LEU A 838 16.95 6.72 -28.01
C LEU A 838 18.11 6.20 -27.16
N GLY A 839 18.58 7.00 -26.20
CA GLY A 839 19.70 6.66 -25.34
C GLY A 839 20.39 7.90 -24.78
N GLU A 840 21.47 7.70 -24.03
CA GLU A 840 22.21 8.79 -23.40
C GLU A 840 23.72 8.52 -23.36
N ALA A 841 24.49 9.58 -23.13
CA ALA A 841 25.93 9.52 -22.93
C ALA A 841 26.39 10.56 -21.90
N SER A 842 27.49 10.27 -21.21
CA SER A 842 28.18 11.24 -20.36
C SER A 842 29.26 11.96 -21.17
N ILE A 843 29.11 13.28 -21.35
CA ILE A 843 30.00 14.11 -22.17
C ILE A 843 30.71 15.14 -21.29
N ALA A 844 32.04 15.08 -21.25
CA ALA A 844 32.86 16.01 -20.46
C ALA A 844 33.34 17.20 -21.29
N THR A 845 33.19 18.41 -20.76
CA THR A 845 33.79 19.63 -21.32
C THR A 845 35.24 19.78 -20.88
N ASP A 846 36.07 20.36 -21.74
CA ASP A 846 37.47 20.68 -21.42
C ASP A 846 37.59 21.92 -20.51
N ALA A 847 38.83 22.33 -20.23
CA ALA A 847 39.13 23.52 -19.41
C ALA A 847 38.67 24.84 -20.05
N SER A 848 38.27 24.83 -21.33
CA SER A 848 37.70 25.97 -22.06
C SER A 848 36.18 25.81 -22.28
N GLY A 849 35.54 24.81 -21.68
CA GLY A 849 34.10 24.58 -21.82
C GLY A 849 33.67 23.80 -23.05
N ASN A 850 34.59 23.31 -23.88
CA ASN A 850 34.27 22.65 -25.15
C ASN A 850 34.30 21.12 -25.03
N ALA A 851 33.39 20.45 -25.72
CA ALA A 851 33.42 19.02 -25.95
C ALA A 851 33.13 18.72 -27.43
N ILE A 852 33.94 17.85 -28.03
CA ILE A 852 33.63 17.19 -29.30
C ILE A 852 33.42 15.72 -28.97
N PHE A 853 32.29 15.16 -29.37
CA PHE A 853 31.94 13.79 -29.01
C PHE A 853 31.46 12.96 -30.19
N THR A 854 31.62 11.65 -30.04
CA THR A 854 30.93 10.63 -30.84
C THR A 854 30.54 9.53 -29.89
N THR A 855 29.23 9.25 -29.81
CA THR A 855 28.68 8.17 -29.01
C THR A 855 28.02 7.13 -29.91
N THR A 856 28.00 5.88 -29.49
CA THR A 856 27.30 4.80 -30.20
C THR A 856 26.29 4.19 -29.25
N LEU A 857 25.01 4.27 -29.63
CA LEU A 857 23.89 3.70 -28.89
C LEU A 857 23.60 2.31 -29.45
N GLY A 858 23.38 1.32 -28.57
CA GLY A 858 23.06 -0.07 -28.91
C GLY A 858 21.64 -0.27 -29.43
N VAL A 859 21.13 0.67 -30.22
CA VAL A 859 19.79 0.67 -30.79
C VAL A 859 19.83 1.08 -32.26
N ALA A 860 19.08 0.39 -33.10
CA ALA A 860 18.90 0.77 -34.50
C ALA A 860 17.82 1.83 -34.64
N MET A 861 18.04 2.80 -35.53
CA MET A 861 17.07 3.84 -35.84
C MET A 861 16.47 3.59 -37.23
N PRO A 862 15.13 3.64 -37.39
CA PRO A 862 14.50 3.53 -38.71
C PRO A 862 14.99 4.62 -39.69
N PHE A 863 15.10 4.27 -40.96
CA PHE A 863 15.49 5.23 -42.01
C PHE A 863 14.46 6.36 -42.13
N GLY A 864 14.94 7.59 -42.30
CA GLY A 864 14.09 8.79 -42.43
C GLY A 864 13.66 9.43 -41.11
N ARG A 865 14.18 8.96 -39.97
CA ARG A 865 14.01 9.61 -38.66
C ARG A 865 15.06 10.70 -38.44
N PHE A 866 14.73 11.64 -37.56
CA PHE A 866 15.59 12.75 -37.12
C PHE A 866 16.01 12.54 -35.67
N VAL A 867 17.09 13.19 -35.24
CA VAL A 867 17.59 13.13 -33.86
C VAL A 867 17.70 14.52 -33.27
N THR A 868 17.25 14.66 -32.03
CA THR A 868 17.45 15.83 -31.18
C THR A 868 18.13 15.41 -29.89
N ALA A 869 18.66 16.37 -29.14
CA ALA A 869 19.34 16.06 -27.89
C ALA A 869 19.18 17.19 -26.87
N THR A 870 19.20 16.81 -25.59
CA THR A 870 19.31 17.72 -24.46
C THR A 870 20.65 17.48 -23.75
N ALA A 871 21.17 18.51 -23.10
CA ALA A 871 22.26 18.41 -22.13
C ALA A 871 21.74 18.80 -20.74
N THR A 872 22.06 17.99 -19.74
CA THR A 872 21.79 18.25 -18.33
C THR A 872 23.10 18.31 -17.54
N ASP A 873 23.30 19.40 -16.82
CA ASP A 873 24.47 19.60 -15.98
C ASP A 873 24.44 18.75 -14.68
N PRO A 874 25.54 18.64 -13.92
CA PRO A 874 25.58 17.88 -12.65
C PRO A 874 24.66 18.41 -11.54
N THR A 875 24.17 19.64 -11.66
CA THR A 875 23.27 20.26 -10.69
C THR A 875 21.80 20.08 -11.04
N GLY A 876 21.51 19.53 -12.22
CA GLY A 876 20.18 19.19 -12.72
C GLY A 876 19.60 20.21 -13.71
N ASN A 877 20.36 21.19 -14.19
CA ASN A 877 19.86 22.14 -15.20
C ASN A 877 19.86 21.48 -16.59
N THR A 878 18.68 21.35 -17.19
CA THR A 878 18.52 20.82 -18.57
C THR A 878 18.29 21.95 -19.57
N SER A 879 18.92 21.83 -20.74
CA SER A 879 18.79 22.72 -21.91
C SER A 879 17.47 22.60 -22.66
#